data_AF-A0A969VBR7-F1
#
_entry.id   AF-A0A969VBR7-F1
#
_cell.length_a   1.000
_cell.length_b   1.000
_cell.length_c   1.000
_cell.angle_alpha   90.00
_cell.angle_beta   90.00
_cell.angle_gamma   90.00
#
_symmetry.space_group_name_H-M   'P 1'
#
loop_
_entity.id
_entity.type
_entity.pdbx_description
1 polymer ?
#
loop_
_entity_poly.entity_id
_entity_poly.type
_entity_poly.pdbx_seq_one_letter_code
_entity_poly.pdbx_strand_id
1 'polypeptide(L)'
;MASPSSDGLSYLLDDSSNSLTLTPGFLTPYPNGLFALGGNDFVVGASDADRINGDSGNDRLLGGRNSDTLFGGVGSDLLNGGADNDILFGDSGSDTLQGGKGDDVLNGSNGSDVLVGDGGKDILTGGLGLDTFVLRSESAVFDPIAADVITDFNGFVDAIGLTGNLSETDLILEQISIAPNTSNTLIKIRESGAILGLVANASPQDLTNKFISATAVLGNQLSQARDLGILNSSQTIVDSVSNAKPDDIYRFTLPVTSEFSLNLSGLSTNVDVALIKDLNSDNSIDFTDIIASSEQSSLSPESIELNALTPGTYYIRVYQFQGSTNFTLNLSANPTTVSANNVDNVNNLDGFDSRFGFGLVNAAAAVAKARNSPTFPDVPDLGGDEWGRDLIKAPEVWAQGLTGDGIVVAVIDSGIDYNHPDLTGNIWSNNGENGVDATGRNKANNGIDDDNNGFVDDFRGWDFVNNDNDPSDDNNHGTHISGLVAAKRDGVGITGVAPTAKIMPLKILDRGGFGKIRDEINAINYAVANGAKIVNVSLGGLQLNDDELNVIRSAEAKGIIVISAAGNNASPQVDYPARFANEVGIAVASIQRNQQFSEFSNRAGTEVINYFIAPGGDGGRADSGDIYSTVPLSVPGIPYRYFAGTSMAVPHIAGVIALMLQANPNLTPAEIKRILAETANRSDIRI
;
A
#
# COMPACT_ATOMS: atom_id res chain seq x y z
N MET A 1 -2.59 -25.30 -17.86
CA MET A 1 -1.32 -24.92 -17.21
C MET A 1 -0.79 -23.68 -17.88
N ALA A 2 -0.69 -22.59 -17.12
CA ALA A 2 -0.06 -21.36 -17.57
C ALA A 2 1.42 -21.58 -17.96
N SER A 3 1.83 -21.04 -19.09
CA SER A 3 3.19 -21.19 -19.61
C SER A 3 3.49 -20.18 -20.73
N PRO A 4 4.77 -19.91 -21.03
CA PRO A 4 5.14 -19.18 -22.25
C PRO A 4 4.63 -19.88 -23.52
N SER A 5 4.27 -19.09 -24.52
CA SER A 5 3.94 -19.59 -25.85
C SER A 5 5.13 -20.33 -26.48
N SER A 6 4.87 -21.16 -27.49
CA SER A 6 5.91 -21.98 -28.14
C SER A 6 7.03 -21.18 -28.82
N ASP A 7 6.74 -19.94 -29.22
CA ASP A 7 7.72 -18.98 -29.75
C ASP A 7 8.35 -18.09 -28.66
N GLY A 8 7.88 -18.19 -27.42
CA GLY A 8 8.35 -17.44 -26.27
C GLY A 8 7.97 -15.96 -26.26
N LEU A 9 7.06 -15.53 -27.14
CA LEU A 9 6.70 -14.12 -27.29
C LEU A 9 5.48 -13.69 -26.47
N SER A 10 4.69 -14.64 -25.98
CA SER A 10 3.49 -14.42 -25.15
C SER A 10 3.55 -15.24 -23.88
N TYR A 11 2.87 -14.79 -22.83
CA TYR A 11 2.54 -15.63 -21.68
C TYR A 11 1.10 -16.10 -21.80
N LEU A 12 0.87 -17.42 -21.76
CA LEU A 12 -0.44 -18.02 -21.90
C LEU A 12 -0.90 -18.51 -20.53
N LEU A 13 -2.15 -18.23 -20.16
CA LEU A 13 -2.79 -18.92 -19.04
C LEU A 13 -3.39 -20.26 -19.52
N ASP A 14 -4.41 -20.78 -18.87
CA ASP A 14 -5.09 -21.98 -19.33
C ASP A 14 -6.59 -21.77 -19.54
N ASP A 15 -7.25 -22.74 -20.19
CA ASP A 15 -8.67 -22.61 -20.57
C ASP A 15 -9.65 -22.71 -19.37
N SER A 16 -9.20 -22.37 -18.15
CA SER A 16 -10.02 -22.31 -16.95
C SER A 16 -9.92 -20.94 -16.31
N SER A 17 -10.97 -20.51 -15.60
CA SER A 17 -10.94 -19.26 -14.85
C SER A 17 -9.69 -19.11 -13.98
N ASN A 18 -9.03 -17.97 -14.12
CA ASN A 18 -7.78 -17.63 -13.47
C ASN A 18 -7.90 -16.31 -12.71
N SER A 19 -7.08 -16.15 -11.67
CA SER A 19 -6.89 -14.90 -10.97
C SER A 19 -5.39 -14.65 -10.87
N LEU A 20 -4.92 -13.56 -11.49
CA LEU A 20 -3.50 -13.27 -11.63
C LEU A 20 -3.23 -11.77 -11.49
N THR A 21 -2.29 -11.43 -10.61
CA THR A 21 -1.72 -10.08 -10.51
C THR A 21 -0.30 -10.08 -11.06
N LEU A 22 -0.05 -9.22 -12.04
CA LEU A 22 1.25 -9.03 -12.67
C LEU A 22 2.18 -8.23 -11.74
N THR A 23 3.46 -8.54 -11.78
CA THR A 23 4.51 -7.74 -11.13
C THR A 23 5.31 -6.98 -12.18
N PRO A 24 5.91 -5.82 -11.83
CA PRO A 24 6.75 -5.08 -12.77
C PRO A 24 7.82 -5.97 -13.37
N GLY A 25 7.96 -5.92 -14.68
CA GLY A 25 8.85 -6.74 -15.47
C GLY A 25 8.31 -8.11 -15.88
N PHE A 26 7.13 -8.54 -15.40
CA PHE A 26 6.59 -9.87 -15.68
C PHE A 26 6.39 -10.11 -17.18
N LEU A 27 5.81 -9.14 -17.89
CA LEU A 27 5.60 -9.22 -19.34
C LEU A 27 6.80 -8.75 -20.18
N THR A 28 7.90 -8.31 -19.56
CA THR A 28 9.09 -7.86 -20.31
C THR A 28 9.65 -8.91 -21.29
N PRO A 29 9.70 -10.22 -20.97
CA PRO A 29 10.13 -11.23 -21.93
C PRO A 29 9.11 -11.52 -23.04
N TYR A 30 7.86 -11.07 -22.87
CA TYR A 30 6.71 -11.42 -23.69
C TYR A 30 6.17 -10.19 -24.41
N PRO A 31 6.79 -9.76 -25.53
CA PRO A 31 6.41 -8.53 -26.22
C PRO A 31 4.98 -8.54 -26.77
N ASN A 32 4.34 -9.71 -26.90
CA ASN A 32 2.94 -9.82 -27.29
C ASN A 32 1.97 -9.74 -26.10
N GLY A 33 2.48 -9.77 -24.87
CA GLY A 33 1.70 -9.68 -23.65
C GLY A 33 1.18 -11.02 -23.12
N LEU A 34 0.16 -10.91 -22.27
CA LEU A 34 -0.56 -12.02 -21.66
C LEU A 34 -1.82 -12.38 -22.45
N PHE A 35 -2.11 -13.68 -22.56
CA PHE A 35 -3.31 -14.24 -23.15
C PHE A 35 -3.95 -15.18 -22.13
N ALA A 36 -5.16 -14.86 -21.68
CA ALA A 36 -5.86 -15.62 -20.66
C ALA A 36 -6.56 -16.88 -21.24
N LEU A 37 -6.71 -16.93 -22.56
CA LEU A 37 -7.30 -18.02 -23.35
C LEU A 37 -8.78 -18.25 -23.08
N GLY A 38 -9.15 -18.93 -22.00
CA GLY A 38 -10.50 -19.40 -21.81
C GLY A 38 -10.89 -19.43 -20.35
N GLY A 39 -12.14 -19.10 -20.05
CA GLY A 39 -12.63 -19.01 -18.68
C GLY A 39 -12.90 -17.56 -18.31
N ASN A 40 -13.60 -17.34 -17.20
CA ASN A 40 -13.79 -15.98 -16.70
C ASN A 40 -12.55 -15.62 -15.87
N ASP A 41 -11.70 -14.76 -16.40
CA ASP A 41 -10.40 -14.46 -15.85
C ASP A 41 -10.37 -13.10 -15.15
N PHE A 42 -9.62 -13.01 -14.07
CA PHE A 42 -9.31 -11.76 -13.39
C PHE A 42 -7.82 -11.49 -13.48
N VAL A 43 -7.44 -10.50 -14.27
CA VAL A 43 -6.04 -10.11 -14.48
C VAL A 43 -5.84 -8.67 -14.05
N VAL A 44 -4.89 -8.48 -13.14
CA VAL A 44 -4.46 -7.15 -12.67
C VAL A 44 -3.06 -6.88 -13.18
N GLY A 45 -2.90 -5.84 -13.98
CA GLY A 45 -1.62 -5.36 -14.49
C GLY A 45 -0.74 -4.76 -13.39
N ALA A 46 0.50 -4.46 -13.78
CA ALA A 46 1.56 -3.98 -12.92
C ALA A 46 1.66 -2.45 -12.98
N SER A 47 2.84 -1.92 -12.67
CA SER A 47 3.15 -0.50 -12.86
C SER A 47 3.90 -0.23 -14.15
N ASP A 48 3.97 -1.18 -15.07
CA ASP A 48 4.62 -1.04 -16.37
C ASP A 48 3.54 -1.04 -17.45
N ALA A 49 3.85 -0.55 -18.64
CA ALA A 49 2.94 -0.67 -19.79
C ALA A 49 2.68 -2.14 -20.12
N ASP A 50 1.48 -2.61 -19.85
CA ASP A 50 1.04 -3.98 -20.01
C ASP A 50 0.20 -4.18 -21.26
N ARG A 51 0.27 -5.39 -21.80
CA ARG A 51 -0.59 -5.85 -22.88
C ARG A 51 -1.29 -7.12 -22.42
N ILE A 52 -2.60 -7.05 -22.22
CA ILE A 52 -3.39 -8.13 -21.63
C ILE A 52 -4.58 -8.43 -22.53
N ASN A 53 -4.81 -9.72 -22.80
CA ASN A 53 -5.93 -10.21 -23.58
C ASN A 53 -6.69 -11.28 -22.78
N GLY A 54 -7.98 -11.04 -22.52
CA GLY A 54 -8.89 -12.00 -21.85
C GLY A 54 -9.27 -13.19 -22.72
N ASP A 55 -9.20 -13.02 -24.04
CA ASP A 55 -9.58 -14.01 -25.05
C ASP A 55 -11.04 -14.48 -24.98
N SER A 56 -11.42 -15.45 -24.15
CA SER A 56 -12.80 -15.95 -24.15
C SER A 56 -13.33 -16.25 -22.76
N GLY A 57 -14.47 -15.66 -22.43
CA GLY A 57 -15.00 -15.66 -21.09
C GLY A 57 -15.53 -14.28 -20.74
N ASN A 58 -16.06 -14.15 -19.53
CA ASN A 58 -16.42 -12.84 -19.01
C ASN A 58 -15.29 -12.38 -18.09
N ASP A 59 -14.38 -11.60 -18.66
CA ASP A 59 -13.10 -11.28 -18.07
C ASP A 59 -13.12 -9.94 -17.36
N ARG A 60 -12.21 -9.80 -16.39
CA ARG A 60 -12.00 -8.61 -15.60
C ARG A 60 -10.53 -8.23 -15.72
N LEU A 61 -10.24 -7.22 -16.51
CA LEU A 61 -8.87 -6.79 -16.83
C LEU A 61 -8.63 -5.40 -16.27
N LEU A 62 -7.61 -5.26 -15.43
CA LEU A 62 -7.17 -3.97 -14.89
C LEU A 62 -5.77 -3.68 -15.42
N GLY A 63 -5.52 -2.53 -16.03
CA GLY A 63 -4.22 -2.13 -16.58
C GLY A 63 -3.25 -1.71 -15.49
N GLY A 64 -3.66 -0.74 -14.66
CA GLY A 64 -2.87 -0.32 -13.51
C GLY A 64 -2.28 1.08 -13.70
N ARG A 65 -0.96 1.18 -13.91
CA ARG A 65 -0.28 2.46 -14.16
C ARG A 65 0.57 2.35 -15.41
N ASN A 66 0.83 3.50 -16.04
CA ASN A 66 1.40 3.63 -17.38
C ASN A 66 0.41 3.23 -18.47
N SER A 67 0.79 3.53 -19.71
CA SER A 67 -0.04 3.26 -20.88
C SER A 67 -0.20 1.78 -21.17
N ASP A 68 -1.36 1.24 -20.83
CA ASP A 68 -1.72 -0.16 -20.99
C ASP A 68 -2.52 -0.40 -22.28
N THR A 69 -2.55 -1.66 -22.71
CA THR A 69 -3.43 -2.11 -23.80
C THR A 69 -4.19 -3.36 -23.38
N LEU A 70 -5.50 -3.24 -23.24
CA LEU A 70 -6.40 -4.30 -22.79
C LEU A 70 -7.34 -4.74 -23.92
N PHE A 71 -7.52 -6.05 -24.07
CA PHE A 71 -8.49 -6.67 -24.97
C PHE A 71 -9.38 -7.60 -24.15
N GLY A 72 -10.69 -7.34 -24.12
CA GLY A 72 -11.66 -8.20 -23.45
C GLY A 72 -11.76 -9.55 -24.14
N GLY A 73 -12.05 -9.52 -25.43
CA GLY A 73 -12.11 -10.71 -26.26
C GLY A 73 -13.56 -11.11 -26.53
N VAL A 74 -13.94 -12.35 -26.26
CA VAL A 74 -15.29 -12.86 -26.47
C VAL A 74 -15.98 -13.10 -25.13
N GLY A 75 -16.99 -12.29 -24.83
CA GLY A 75 -17.84 -12.43 -23.66
C GLY A 75 -18.27 -11.06 -23.15
N SER A 76 -18.77 -11.00 -21.93
CA SER A 76 -19.14 -9.72 -21.30
C SER A 76 -18.05 -9.32 -20.33
N ASP A 77 -17.20 -8.41 -20.77
CA ASP A 77 -15.94 -8.09 -20.10
C ASP A 77 -15.99 -6.77 -19.35
N LEU A 78 -15.17 -6.66 -18.31
CA LEU A 78 -14.94 -5.43 -17.55
C LEU A 78 -13.47 -5.04 -17.69
N LEU A 79 -13.20 -3.93 -18.37
CA LEU A 79 -11.87 -3.39 -18.59
C LEU A 79 -11.72 -2.06 -17.86
N ASN A 80 -10.62 -1.90 -17.13
CA ASN A 80 -10.23 -0.63 -16.52
C ASN A 80 -8.77 -0.32 -16.88
N GLY A 81 -8.51 0.79 -17.56
CA GLY A 81 -7.15 1.21 -17.95
C GLY A 81 -6.32 1.57 -16.72
N GLY A 82 -6.84 2.48 -15.91
CA GLY A 82 -6.26 2.82 -14.63
C GLY A 82 -5.69 4.24 -14.66
N ALA A 83 -4.37 4.38 -14.71
CA ALA A 83 -3.71 5.68 -14.73
C ALA A 83 -2.71 5.78 -15.87
N ASP A 84 -2.59 7.00 -16.41
CA ASP A 84 -1.93 7.33 -17.66
C ASP A 84 -2.77 6.92 -18.88
N ASN A 85 -2.21 7.06 -20.09
CA ASN A 85 -3.00 7.02 -21.32
C ASN A 85 -3.16 5.59 -21.85
N ASP A 86 -4.35 5.03 -21.76
CA ASP A 86 -4.62 3.62 -22.01
C ASP A 86 -5.38 3.36 -23.32
N ILE A 87 -5.33 2.10 -23.78
CA ILE A 87 -6.08 1.63 -24.95
C ILE A 87 -6.89 0.38 -24.58
N LEU A 88 -8.21 0.49 -24.63
CA LEU A 88 -9.14 -0.59 -24.26
C LEU A 88 -9.99 -1.01 -25.46
N PHE A 89 -10.06 -2.32 -25.71
CA PHE A 89 -10.95 -2.94 -26.69
C PHE A 89 -11.87 -3.94 -26.00
N GLY A 90 -13.18 -3.74 -26.06
CA GLY A 90 -14.17 -4.73 -25.56
C GLY A 90 -14.23 -5.97 -26.45
N ASP A 91 -14.03 -5.77 -27.76
CA ASP A 91 -14.11 -6.79 -28.80
C ASP A 91 -15.52 -7.34 -29.04
N SER A 92 -15.91 -8.49 -28.50
CA SER A 92 -17.20 -9.11 -28.82
C SER A 92 -17.99 -9.49 -27.57
N GLY A 93 -19.05 -8.73 -27.29
CA GLY A 93 -20.09 -9.16 -26.37
C GLY A 93 -20.88 -8.00 -25.80
N SER A 94 -20.78 -7.72 -24.51
CA SER A 94 -21.48 -6.58 -23.91
C SER A 94 -20.62 -6.13 -22.75
N ASP A 95 -19.79 -5.13 -23.04
CA ASP A 95 -18.59 -4.86 -22.27
C ASP A 95 -18.73 -3.55 -21.51
N THR A 96 -17.99 -3.43 -20.41
CA THR A 96 -17.84 -2.18 -19.67
C THR A 96 -16.39 -1.76 -19.70
N LEU A 97 -16.11 -0.64 -20.34
CA LEU A 97 -14.79 -0.06 -20.51
C LEU A 97 -14.70 1.23 -19.70
N GLN A 98 -13.69 1.31 -18.82
CA GLN A 98 -13.38 2.48 -18.02
C GLN A 98 -11.93 2.91 -18.30
N GLY A 99 -11.72 4.10 -18.83
CA GLY A 99 -10.38 4.63 -19.13
C GLY A 99 -9.59 4.86 -17.84
N GLY A 100 -10.13 5.71 -16.99
CA GLY A 100 -9.53 6.02 -15.70
C GLY A 100 -8.94 7.43 -15.72
N LYS A 101 -7.67 7.59 -15.34
CA LYS A 101 -6.99 8.89 -15.41
C LYS A 101 -6.04 8.90 -16.58
N GLY A 102 -6.19 9.79 -17.53
CA GLY A 102 -5.32 9.85 -18.69
C GLY A 102 -6.09 10.33 -19.90
N ASP A 103 -5.40 10.50 -21.01
CA ASP A 103 -6.05 10.65 -22.30
C ASP A 103 -6.19 9.25 -22.92
N ASP A 104 -7.37 8.64 -22.76
CA ASP A 104 -7.60 7.22 -23.06
C ASP A 104 -8.28 6.99 -24.41
N VAL A 105 -8.17 5.76 -24.94
CA VAL A 105 -8.85 5.32 -26.15
C VAL A 105 -9.66 4.06 -25.85
N LEU A 106 -10.99 4.17 -25.90
CA LEU A 106 -11.91 3.08 -25.61
C LEU A 106 -12.70 2.70 -26.87
N ASN A 107 -12.76 1.40 -27.17
CA ASN A 107 -13.50 0.87 -28.30
C ASN A 107 -14.33 -0.37 -27.90
N GLY A 108 -15.65 -0.24 -27.81
CA GLY A 108 -16.57 -1.35 -27.48
C GLY A 108 -16.60 -2.45 -28.54
N SER A 109 -16.46 -2.08 -29.81
CA SER A 109 -16.46 -2.98 -30.97
C SER A 109 -17.81 -3.63 -31.26
N ASN A 110 -18.05 -4.90 -30.98
CA ASN A 110 -19.34 -5.56 -31.25
C ASN A 110 -20.05 -5.84 -29.94
N GLY A 111 -21.23 -5.27 -29.72
CA GLY A 111 -21.87 -5.47 -28.44
C GLY A 111 -22.88 -4.43 -28.06
N SER A 112 -23.37 -4.51 -26.83
CA SER A 112 -24.06 -3.37 -26.22
C SER A 112 -23.20 -2.92 -25.07
N ASP A 113 -22.40 -1.89 -25.32
CA ASP A 113 -21.25 -1.58 -24.49
C ASP A 113 -21.46 -0.30 -23.65
N VAL A 114 -20.76 -0.23 -22.52
CA VAL A 114 -20.73 0.93 -21.64
C VAL A 114 -19.33 1.51 -21.63
N LEU A 115 -19.17 2.74 -22.11
CA LEU A 115 -17.88 3.41 -22.21
C LEU A 115 -17.83 4.61 -21.27
N VAL A 116 -16.81 4.63 -20.40
CA VAL A 116 -16.57 5.68 -19.41
C VAL A 116 -15.13 6.17 -19.57
N GLY A 117 -14.94 7.39 -20.08
CA GLY A 117 -13.59 7.97 -20.23
C GLY A 117 -12.92 8.27 -18.88
N ASP A 118 -13.69 8.88 -17.97
CA ASP A 118 -13.24 9.42 -16.70
C ASP A 118 -12.41 10.70 -16.82
N GLY A 119 -11.15 10.70 -16.39
CA GLY A 119 -10.40 11.91 -16.12
C GLY A 119 -9.32 12.13 -17.15
N GLY A 120 -9.54 13.06 -18.06
CA GLY A 120 -8.57 13.49 -19.06
C GLY A 120 -9.30 13.79 -20.35
N LYS A 121 -8.67 13.57 -21.50
CA LYS A 121 -9.32 13.75 -22.80
C LYS A 121 -9.41 12.42 -23.52
N ASP A 122 -10.61 11.84 -23.47
CA ASP A 122 -10.80 10.48 -23.94
C ASP A 122 -11.38 10.41 -25.35
N ILE A 123 -11.11 9.31 -26.04
CA ILE A 123 -11.70 8.97 -27.34
C ILE A 123 -12.55 7.72 -27.15
N LEU A 124 -13.86 7.86 -27.37
CA LEU A 124 -14.84 6.80 -27.16
C LEU A 124 -15.44 6.36 -28.51
N THR A 125 -15.38 5.07 -28.79
CA THR A 125 -15.98 4.43 -29.98
C THR A 125 -16.87 3.27 -29.53
N GLY A 126 -18.18 3.35 -29.75
CA GLY A 126 -19.11 2.30 -29.33
C GLY A 126 -19.04 1.08 -30.24
N GLY A 127 -19.09 1.31 -31.54
CA GLY A 127 -19.07 0.26 -32.56
C GLY A 127 -20.46 -0.20 -32.97
N LEU A 128 -20.69 -1.51 -32.99
CA LEU A 128 -21.93 -2.14 -33.43
C LEU A 128 -22.77 -2.58 -32.23
N GLY A 129 -23.87 -1.89 -32.01
CA GLY A 129 -25.00 -2.39 -31.24
C GLY A 129 -25.71 -1.26 -30.51
N LEU A 130 -26.02 -1.44 -29.23
CA LEU A 130 -26.64 -0.38 -28.42
C LEU A 130 -25.65 0.04 -27.36
N ASP A 131 -25.02 1.19 -27.58
CA ASP A 131 -23.93 1.63 -26.73
C ASP A 131 -24.37 2.78 -25.82
N THR A 132 -23.79 2.83 -24.64
CA THR A 132 -23.95 3.94 -23.70
C THR A 132 -22.61 4.60 -23.44
N PHE A 133 -22.51 5.86 -23.84
CA PHE A 133 -21.37 6.72 -23.52
C PHE A 133 -21.66 7.51 -22.25
N VAL A 134 -20.92 7.27 -21.19
CA VAL A 134 -21.13 7.93 -19.89
C VAL A 134 -20.26 9.19 -19.81
N LEU A 135 -20.91 10.34 -19.65
CA LEU A 135 -20.24 11.62 -19.43
C LEU A 135 -20.43 12.07 -17.98
N ARG A 136 -19.31 12.25 -17.28
CA ARG A 136 -19.27 12.54 -15.85
C ARG A 136 -19.23 14.04 -15.58
N SER A 137 -20.10 14.51 -14.69
CA SER A 137 -20.18 15.94 -14.32
C SER A 137 -18.91 16.47 -13.64
N GLU A 138 -18.23 15.58 -12.93
CA GLU A 138 -17.00 15.75 -12.18
C GLU A 138 -15.75 15.83 -13.08
N SER A 139 -15.84 15.26 -14.29
CA SER A 139 -14.82 15.35 -15.34
C SER A 139 -15.04 16.51 -16.31
N ALA A 140 -16.10 17.30 -16.12
CA ALA A 140 -16.44 18.37 -17.04
C ALA A 140 -15.35 19.45 -17.12
N VAL A 141 -14.98 19.83 -18.34
CA VAL A 141 -13.91 20.81 -18.62
C VAL A 141 -14.46 22.15 -19.11
N PHE A 142 -13.63 23.19 -19.20
CA PHE A 142 -14.04 24.46 -19.82
C PHE A 142 -13.43 24.70 -21.20
N ASP A 143 -12.44 23.90 -21.59
CA ASP A 143 -11.80 23.95 -22.91
C ASP A 143 -12.36 22.83 -23.82
N PRO A 144 -13.02 23.15 -24.95
CA PRO A 144 -13.52 22.15 -25.89
C PRO A 144 -12.45 21.19 -26.42
N ILE A 145 -11.17 21.58 -26.43
CA ILE A 145 -10.08 20.74 -26.93
C ILE A 145 -9.71 19.62 -25.93
N ALA A 146 -9.99 19.85 -24.64
CA ALA A 146 -9.73 18.93 -23.55
C ALA A 146 -10.95 18.07 -23.19
N ALA A 147 -12.05 18.19 -23.92
CA ALA A 147 -13.26 17.40 -23.68
C ALA A 147 -13.18 16.05 -24.38
N ASP A 148 -13.80 15.05 -23.78
CA ASP A 148 -13.96 13.72 -24.35
C ASP A 148 -14.66 13.77 -25.71
N VAL A 149 -14.30 12.83 -26.58
CA VAL A 149 -14.79 12.76 -27.95
C VAL A 149 -15.45 11.41 -28.19
N ILE A 150 -16.78 11.43 -28.39
CA ILE A 150 -17.53 10.29 -28.90
C ILE A 150 -17.44 10.33 -30.43
N THR A 151 -16.96 9.25 -31.04
CA THR A 151 -16.50 9.25 -32.44
C THR A 151 -17.51 8.73 -33.45
N ASP A 152 -18.42 7.85 -33.05
CA ASP A 152 -19.29 7.08 -33.94
C ASP A 152 -20.76 7.01 -33.51
N PHE A 153 -21.17 7.91 -32.61
CA PHE A 153 -22.53 7.95 -32.03
C PHE A 153 -23.64 7.78 -33.08
N ASN A 154 -24.46 6.75 -32.89
CA ASN A 154 -25.61 6.43 -33.70
C ASN A 154 -26.91 6.74 -32.96
N GLY A 155 -27.48 7.91 -33.25
CA GLY A 155 -28.72 8.38 -32.64
C GLY A 155 -29.96 7.50 -32.84
N PHE A 156 -29.92 6.40 -33.60
CA PHE A 156 -31.02 5.43 -33.65
C PHE A 156 -30.98 4.38 -32.54
N VAL A 157 -29.79 4.06 -32.03
CA VAL A 157 -29.57 2.96 -31.09
C VAL A 157 -28.92 3.44 -29.80
N ASP A 158 -27.92 4.31 -29.89
CA ASP A 158 -27.07 4.67 -28.75
C ASP A 158 -27.74 5.66 -27.78
N ALA A 159 -27.17 5.71 -26.58
CA ALA A 159 -27.54 6.63 -25.53
C ALA A 159 -26.31 7.33 -24.93
N ILE A 160 -26.56 8.48 -24.30
CA ILE A 160 -25.57 9.20 -23.49
C ILE A 160 -26.02 9.17 -22.04
N GLY A 161 -25.22 8.53 -21.19
CA GLY A 161 -25.43 8.48 -19.75
C GLY A 161 -24.90 9.74 -19.07
N LEU A 162 -25.68 10.36 -18.20
CA LEU A 162 -25.27 11.52 -17.40
C LEU A 162 -25.18 11.18 -15.90
N THR A 163 -24.11 11.62 -15.23
CA THR A 163 -23.98 11.58 -13.76
C THR A 163 -24.44 12.91 -13.11
N GLY A 164 -24.26 13.05 -11.79
CA GLY A 164 -24.54 14.30 -11.08
C GLY A 164 -26.02 14.70 -11.01
N ASN A 165 -26.94 13.75 -11.20
CA ASN A 165 -28.39 14.00 -11.35
C ASN A 165 -28.74 14.96 -12.52
N LEU A 166 -27.86 15.08 -13.51
CA LEU A 166 -28.14 15.88 -14.69
C LEU A 166 -29.17 15.19 -15.59
N SER A 167 -29.97 16.02 -16.25
CA SER A 167 -30.95 15.61 -17.27
C SER A 167 -30.75 16.44 -18.55
N GLU A 168 -31.39 16.04 -19.65
CA GLU A 168 -31.31 16.78 -20.92
C GLU A 168 -31.70 18.26 -20.79
N THR A 169 -32.62 18.61 -19.88
CA THR A 169 -33.03 20.00 -19.66
C THR A 169 -31.91 20.88 -19.08
N ASP A 170 -30.97 20.24 -18.39
CA ASP A 170 -29.80 20.89 -17.78
C ASP A 170 -28.68 21.11 -18.79
N LEU A 171 -28.85 20.69 -20.05
CA LEU A 171 -27.82 20.75 -21.08
C LEU A 171 -28.05 21.86 -22.12
N ILE A 172 -26.95 22.40 -22.64
CA ILE A 172 -26.87 23.20 -23.86
C ILE A 172 -26.15 22.34 -24.89
N LEU A 173 -26.83 22.05 -26.01
CA LEU A 173 -26.24 21.38 -27.16
C LEU A 173 -25.80 22.44 -28.18
N GLU A 174 -24.49 22.65 -28.28
CA GLU A 174 -23.90 23.66 -29.18
C GLU A 174 -23.32 22.99 -30.41
N GLN A 175 -23.89 23.29 -31.58
CA GLN A 175 -23.34 22.81 -32.84
C GLN A 175 -22.05 23.56 -33.18
N ILE A 176 -20.98 22.80 -33.44
CA ILE A 176 -19.68 23.32 -33.86
C ILE A 176 -19.19 22.59 -35.11
N SER A 177 -18.37 23.27 -35.92
CA SER A 177 -17.70 22.66 -37.08
C SER A 177 -16.20 22.74 -36.89
N ILE A 178 -15.59 21.62 -36.54
CA ILE A 178 -14.12 21.47 -36.44
C ILE A 178 -13.47 21.11 -37.78
N ALA A 179 -14.27 20.69 -38.79
CA ALA A 179 -13.84 20.48 -40.18
C ALA A 179 -14.96 20.84 -41.19
N PRO A 180 -14.63 21.19 -42.46
CA PRO A 180 -15.62 21.48 -43.48
C PRO A 180 -16.59 20.29 -43.70
N ASN A 181 -17.90 20.58 -43.75
CA ASN A 181 -18.98 19.59 -43.92
C ASN A 181 -19.15 18.57 -42.78
N THR A 182 -18.58 18.84 -41.59
CA THR A 182 -18.87 18.07 -40.37
C THR A 182 -19.78 18.88 -39.45
N SER A 183 -20.78 18.22 -38.88
CA SER A 183 -21.59 18.74 -37.79
C SER A 183 -21.17 18.02 -36.53
N ASN A 184 -20.63 18.73 -35.54
CA ASN A 184 -20.27 18.15 -34.25
C ASN A 184 -21.09 18.86 -33.19
N THR A 185 -21.35 18.20 -32.08
CA THR A 185 -22.16 18.78 -31.00
C THR A 185 -21.38 18.76 -29.71
N LEU A 186 -21.19 19.94 -29.12
CA LEU A 186 -20.62 20.11 -27.80
C LEU A 186 -21.74 20.05 -26.77
N ILE A 187 -21.59 19.21 -25.76
CA ILE A 187 -22.56 19.04 -24.68
C ILE A 187 -22.08 19.86 -23.48
N LYS A 188 -22.84 20.89 -23.11
CA LYS A 188 -22.51 21.79 -22.01
C LYS A 188 -23.54 21.73 -20.90
N ILE A 189 -23.11 21.85 -19.66
CA ILE A 189 -23.98 22.09 -18.50
C ILE A 189 -24.47 23.54 -18.59
N ARG A 190 -25.78 23.74 -18.58
CA ARG A 190 -26.43 25.05 -18.77
C ARG A 190 -26.05 26.05 -17.68
N GLU A 191 -25.96 25.60 -16.44
CA GLU A 191 -25.71 26.47 -15.29
C GLU A 191 -24.26 26.95 -15.23
N SER A 192 -23.30 26.04 -15.39
CA SER A 192 -21.87 26.35 -15.25
C SER A 192 -21.19 26.73 -16.56
N GLY A 193 -21.73 26.29 -17.70
CA GLY A 193 -21.08 26.36 -19.01
C GLY A 193 -19.95 25.33 -19.20
N ALA A 194 -19.71 24.47 -18.21
CA ALA A 194 -18.76 23.37 -18.32
C ALA A 194 -19.19 22.38 -19.42
N ILE A 195 -18.21 21.75 -20.05
CA ILE A 195 -18.35 20.87 -21.20
C ILE A 195 -18.22 19.43 -20.70
N LEU A 196 -19.26 18.64 -20.93
CA LEU A 196 -19.28 17.21 -20.60
C LEU A 196 -18.61 16.36 -21.67
N GLY A 197 -18.63 16.81 -22.93
CA GLY A 197 -18.06 16.04 -24.04
C GLY A 197 -18.45 16.62 -25.39
N LEU A 198 -17.84 16.06 -26.43
CA LEU A 198 -18.06 16.37 -27.84
C LEU A 198 -18.52 15.10 -28.56
N VAL A 199 -19.62 15.20 -29.32
CA VAL A 199 -20.05 14.14 -30.22
C VAL A 199 -19.67 14.51 -31.64
N ALA A 200 -18.77 13.72 -32.22
CA ALA A 200 -18.28 13.92 -33.57
C ALA A 200 -19.36 13.53 -34.58
N ASN A 201 -19.46 14.28 -35.68
CA ASN A 201 -20.39 14.01 -36.80
C ASN A 201 -21.88 13.92 -36.43
N ALA A 202 -22.30 14.38 -35.24
CA ALA A 202 -23.69 14.51 -34.82
C ALA A 202 -24.12 15.98 -34.72
N SER A 203 -25.33 16.28 -35.18
CA SER A 203 -26.02 17.54 -34.91
C SER A 203 -26.78 17.49 -33.57
N PRO A 204 -27.15 18.64 -32.98
CA PRO A 204 -27.95 18.65 -31.75
C PRO A 204 -29.26 17.88 -31.86
N GLN A 205 -29.85 17.82 -33.06
CA GLN A 205 -31.07 17.05 -33.31
C GLN A 205 -30.84 15.54 -33.17
N ASP A 206 -29.65 15.05 -33.52
CA ASP A 206 -29.31 13.62 -33.45
C ASP A 206 -29.18 13.14 -32.00
N LEU A 207 -28.91 14.05 -31.06
CA LEU A 207 -28.79 13.76 -29.62
C LEU A 207 -30.10 13.96 -28.84
N THR A 208 -31.14 14.51 -29.48
CA THR A 208 -32.37 14.85 -28.77
C THR A 208 -33.10 13.58 -28.27
N ASN A 209 -33.47 13.54 -26.99
CA ASN A 209 -34.00 12.36 -26.30
C ASN A 209 -33.05 11.15 -26.25
N LYS A 210 -31.73 11.36 -26.36
CA LYS A 210 -30.72 10.31 -26.22
C LYS A 210 -30.06 10.27 -24.85
N PHE A 211 -30.39 11.23 -23.99
CA PHE A 211 -29.80 11.32 -22.66
C PHE A 211 -30.58 10.47 -21.66
N ILE A 212 -29.85 9.64 -20.93
CA ILE A 212 -30.36 8.80 -19.85
C ILE A 212 -29.57 9.07 -18.58
N SER A 213 -30.15 8.72 -17.43
CA SER A 213 -29.37 8.71 -16.18
C SER A 213 -28.34 7.58 -16.26
N ALA A 214 -27.07 7.90 -16.07
CA ALA A 214 -26.00 6.90 -16.01
C ALA A 214 -26.14 5.97 -14.79
N THR A 215 -26.94 6.34 -13.79
CA THR A 215 -27.21 5.54 -12.59
C THR A 215 -27.80 4.15 -12.91
N ALA A 216 -28.52 4.00 -14.02
CA ALA A 216 -29.05 2.69 -14.44
C ALA A 216 -28.05 1.82 -15.21
N VAL A 217 -26.97 2.41 -15.71
CA VAL A 217 -26.01 1.77 -16.64
C VAL A 217 -24.66 1.52 -16.00
N LEU A 218 -24.30 2.33 -15.00
CA LEU A 218 -23.12 2.12 -14.18
C LEU A 218 -23.30 0.99 -13.16
N GLY A 219 -24.52 0.43 -12.99
CA GLY A 219 -24.87 -0.84 -12.32
C GLY A 219 -24.46 -1.04 -10.84
N ASN A 220 -23.51 -0.26 -10.36
CA ASN A 220 -22.68 -0.47 -9.18
C ASN A 220 -22.50 0.86 -8.44
N GLN A 221 -23.52 1.71 -8.45
CA GLN A 221 -23.47 2.95 -7.68
C GLN A 221 -23.80 2.66 -6.21
N LEU A 222 -22.93 3.12 -5.31
CA LEU A 222 -23.14 3.04 -3.87
C LEU A 222 -24.42 3.74 -3.41
N SER A 223 -24.90 4.70 -4.21
CA SER A 223 -26.18 5.39 -4.00
C SER A 223 -27.42 4.48 -4.09
N GLN A 224 -27.31 3.31 -4.74
CA GLN A 224 -28.38 2.33 -4.87
C GLN A 224 -28.35 1.23 -3.80
N ALA A 225 -27.35 1.28 -2.91
CA ALA A 225 -27.15 0.25 -1.91
C ALA A 225 -28.37 0.11 -0.98
N ARG A 226 -28.78 -1.13 -0.72
CA ARG A 226 -29.83 -1.44 0.25
C ARG A 226 -29.34 -1.09 1.66
N ASP A 227 -29.95 -0.10 2.28
CA ASP A 227 -29.57 0.35 3.62
C ASP A 227 -29.98 -0.66 4.71
N LEU A 228 -28.98 -1.20 5.40
CA LEU A 228 -29.09 -2.08 6.56
C LEU A 228 -29.07 -1.30 7.88
N GLY A 229 -28.86 0.02 7.82
CA GLY A 229 -28.81 0.91 8.97
C GLY A 229 -27.54 0.75 9.81
N ILE A 230 -27.67 0.98 11.11
CA ILE A 230 -26.56 0.87 12.07
C ILE A 230 -26.35 -0.60 12.42
N LEU A 231 -25.14 -1.14 12.19
CA LEU A 231 -24.79 -2.51 12.54
C LEU A 231 -24.33 -2.57 14.01
N ASN A 232 -25.28 -2.81 14.93
CA ASN A 232 -25.05 -2.90 16.38
C ASN A 232 -25.39 -4.28 16.98
N SER A 233 -25.85 -5.20 16.14
CA SER A 233 -26.11 -6.60 16.43
C SER A 233 -25.98 -7.40 15.14
N SER A 234 -25.85 -8.73 15.24
CA SER A 234 -25.83 -9.57 14.05
C SER A 234 -27.08 -9.38 13.19
N GLN A 235 -26.90 -9.30 11.88
CA GLN A 235 -27.96 -9.23 10.88
C GLN A 235 -27.81 -10.38 9.89
N THR A 236 -28.94 -10.91 9.42
CA THR A 236 -28.97 -11.93 8.37
C THR A 236 -29.84 -11.42 7.23
N ILE A 237 -29.29 -11.43 6.03
CA ILE A 237 -29.97 -11.08 4.80
C ILE A 237 -30.06 -12.33 3.93
N VAL A 238 -31.22 -12.53 3.33
CA VAL A 238 -31.44 -13.55 2.30
C VAL A 238 -31.80 -12.81 1.02
N ASP A 239 -31.05 -13.05 -0.04
CA ASP A 239 -31.19 -12.36 -1.32
C ASP A 239 -30.69 -13.25 -2.48
N SER A 240 -30.57 -12.70 -3.69
CA SER A 240 -30.10 -13.43 -4.87
C SER A 240 -29.37 -12.54 -5.87
N VAL A 241 -28.25 -13.04 -6.41
CA VAL A 241 -27.63 -12.50 -7.63
C VAL A 241 -28.02 -13.36 -8.84
N SER A 242 -28.10 -12.72 -10.01
CA SER A 242 -28.48 -13.41 -11.26
C SER A 242 -27.77 -12.81 -12.46
N ASN A 243 -27.82 -13.50 -13.61
CA ASN A 243 -27.18 -12.99 -14.83
C ASN A 243 -27.80 -11.65 -15.30
N ALA A 244 -29.02 -11.33 -14.87
CA ALA A 244 -29.68 -10.05 -15.16
C ALA A 244 -29.44 -8.97 -14.09
N LYS A 245 -28.88 -9.37 -12.95
CA LYS A 245 -28.54 -8.51 -11.81
C LYS A 245 -27.32 -9.13 -11.11
N PRO A 246 -26.12 -8.95 -11.69
CA PRO A 246 -24.92 -9.65 -11.25
C PRO A 246 -24.43 -9.15 -9.90
N ASP A 247 -24.82 -7.92 -9.53
CA ASP A 247 -24.39 -7.23 -8.32
C ASP A 247 -25.56 -6.95 -7.37
N ASP A 248 -25.30 -7.11 -6.07
CA ASP A 248 -26.15 -6.63 -5.00
C ASP A 248 -25.31 -5.87 -3.96
N ILE A 249 -25.66 -4.60 -3.73
CA ILE A 249 -24.93 -3.71 -2.83
C ILE A 249 -25.76 -3.42 -1.59
N TYR A 250 -25.15 -3.57 -0.42
CA TYR A 250 -25.74 -3.26 0.87
C TYR A 250 -24.95 -2.15 1.54
N ARG A 251 -25.61 -1.26 2.27
CA ARG A 251 -24.96 -0.18 3.02
C ARG A 251 -25.21 -0.38 4.50
N PHE A 252 -24.19 -0.19 5.34
CA PHE A 252 -24.35 -0.14 6.78
C PHE A 252 -23.48 0.94 7.40
N THR A 253 -23.79 1.34 8.63
CA THR A 253 -22.98 2.28 9.40
C THR A 253 -22.49 1.62 10.68
N LEU A 254 -21.20 1.76 10.96
CA LEU A 254 -20.60 1.41 12.24
C LEU A 254 -20.46 2.65 13.11
N PRO A 255 -21.04 2.65 14.33
CA PRO A 255 -20.97 3.80 15.23
C PRO A 255 -19.67 3.83 16.04
N VAL A 256 -19.01 2.68 16.19
CA VAL A 256 -17.79 2.47 16.99
C VAL A 256 -16.90 1.46 16.29
N THR A 257 -15.60 1.50 16.59
CA THR A 257 -14.68 0.44 16.15
C THR A 257 -15.17 -0.91 16.65
N SER A 258 -15.26 -1.88 15.75
CA SER A 258 -15.85 -3.19 16.04
C SER A 258 -15.03 -4.31 15.39
N GLU A 259 -15.01 -5.47 16.05
CA GLU A 259 -14.67 -6.73 15.39
C GLU A 259 -15.80 -7.04 14.42
N PHE A 260 -15.52 -6.94 13.12
CA PHE A 260 -16.48 -7.12 12.05
C PHE A 260 -16.31 -8.50 11.42
N SER A 261 -17.42 -9.20 11.29
CA SER A 261 -17.53 -10.51 10.64
C SER A 261 -18.61 -10.47 9.59
N LEU A 262 -18.29 -10.98 8.41
CA LEU A 262 -19.19 -11.15 7.29
C LEU A 262 -19.03 -12.57 6.75
N ASN A 263 -20.15 -13.25 6.54
CA ASN A 263 -20.19 -14.59 5.96
C ASN A 263 -21.30 -14.70 4.91
N LEU A 264 -20.93 -15.05 3.68
CA LEU A 264 -21.83 -15.33 2.58
C LEU A 264 -21.96 -16.84 2.41
N SER A 265 -23.18 -17.37 2.38
CA SER A 265 -23.42 -18.82 2.33
C SER A 265 -24.69 -19.15 1.54
N GLY A 266 -25.01 -20.45 1.40
CA GLY A 266 -26.23 -20.90 0.70
C GLY A 266 -26.13 -20.86 -0.82
N LEU A 267 -24.90 -20.82 -1.35
CA LEU A 267 -24.59 -20.69 -2.77
C LEU A 267 -24.83 -21.99 -3.54
N SER A 268 -25.40 -21.87 -4.73
CA SER A 268 -25.58 -22.94 -5.71
C SER A 268 -24.72 -22.76 -6.97
N THR A 269 -24.13 -21.57 -7.11
CA THR A 269 -23.16 -21.18 -8.13
C THR A 269 -22.14 -20.20 -7.51
N ASN A 270 -21.03 -19.89 -8.19
CA ASN A 270 -19.95 -19.09 -7.58
C ASN A 270 -20.34 -17.60 -7.45
N VAL A 271 -20.16 -17.04 -6.26
CA VAL A 271 -20.47 -15.66 -5.89
C VAL A 271 -19.45 -15.17 -4.90
N ASP A 272 -18.92 -13.98 -5.17
CA ASP A 272 -17.88 -13.35 -4.38
C ASP A 272 -18.47 -12.23 -3.52
N VAL A 273 -17.70 -11.77 -2.54
CA VAL A 273 -18.09 -10.64 -1.69
C VAL A 273 -16.94 -9.67 -1.46
N ALA A 274 -17.23 -8.37 -1.49
CA ALA A 274 -16.32 -7.31 -1.13
C ALA A 274 -16.94 -6.37 -0.09
N LEU A 275 -16.13 -5.95 0.89
CA LEU A 275 -16.39 -4.84 1.79
C LEU A 275 -15.75 -3.58 1.19
N ILE A 276 -16.52 -2.50 1.13
CA ILE A 276 -16.21 -1.28 0.40
C ILE A 276 -16.45 -0.06 1.31
N LYS A 277 -15.66 0.99 1.12
CA LYS A 277 -15.89 2.32 1.66
C LYS A 277 -15.54 3.34 0.60
N ASP A 278 -16.52 4.18 0.27
CA ASP A 278 -16.38 5.30 -0.66
C ASP A 278 -15.34 6.31 -0.12
N LEU A 279 -14.09 6.20 -0.56
CA LEU A 279 -12.99 7.04 -0.08
C LEU A 279 -12.96 8.38 -0.80
N ASN A 280 -13.34 8.41 -2.08
CA ASN A 280 -13.29 9.57 -2.94
C ASN A 280 -14.64 10.34 -3.01
N SER A 281 -15.71 9.78 -2.42
CA SER A 281 -17.08 10.31 -2.35
C SER A 281 -17.77 10.48 -3.71
N ASP A 282 -17.40 9.69 -4.72
CA ASP A 282 -17.98 9.76 -6.06
C ASP A 282 -19.21 8.84 -6.27
N ASN A 283 -19.58 8.06 -5.24
CA ASN A 283 -20.66 7.06 -5.26
C ASN A 283 -20.51 5.96 -6.33
N SER A 284 -19.32 5.75 -6.87
CA SER A 284 -18.98 4.59 -7.69
C SER A 284 -18.29 3.53 -6.83
N ILE A 285 -18.09 2.33 -7.38
CA ILE A 285 -17.22 1.32 -6.77
C ILE A 285 -15.97 1.28 -7.63
N ASP A 286 -14.87 1.82 -7.12
CA ASP A 286 -13.55 1.64 -7.71
C ASP A 286 -12.66 0.74 -6.84
N PHE A 287 -11.48 0.37 -7.36
CA PHE A 287 -10.56 -0.50 -6.62
C PHE A 287 -10.00 0.16 -5.34
N THR A 288 -9.95 1.49 -5.28
CA THR A 288 -9.48 2.22 -4.09
C THR A 288 -10.48 2.15 -2.95
N ASP A 289 -11.76 1.91 -3.25
CA ASP A 289 -12.81 1.80 -2.25
C ASP A 289 -12.90 0.42 -1.59
N ILE A 290 -12.27 -0.63 -2.14
CA ILE A 290 -12.35 -1.99 -1.59
C ILE A 290 -11.45 -2.11 -0.34
N ILE A 291 -12.06 -2.44 0.80
CA ILE A 291 -11.38 -2.64 2.09
C ILE A 291 -10.94 -4.11 2.26
N ALA A 292 -11.76 -5.05 1.81
CA ALA A 292 -11.50 -6.48 1.87
C ALA A 292 -12.40 -7.20 0.88
N SER A 293 -11.96 -8.32 0.30
CA SER A 293 -12.80 -9.21 -0.49
C SER A 293 -12.56 -10.69 -0.16
N SER A 294 -13.47 -11.54 -0.58
CA SER A 294 -13.38 -12.99 -0.52
C SER A 294 -13.97 -13.55 -1.81
N GLU A 295 -13.13 -14.24 -2.58
CA GLU A 295 -13.36 -14.65 -3.97
C GLU A 295 -12.99 -16.14 -4.16
N GLN A 296 -13.58 -17.04 -3.38
CA GLN A 296 -13.27 -18.47 -3.46
C GLN A 296 -13.86 -19.06 -4.75
N SER A 297 -13.06 -19.79 -5.50
CA SER A 297 -13.47 -20.38 -6.79
C SER A 297 -14.44 -21.58 -6.68
N SER A 298 -15.15 -21.75 -5.56
CA SER A 298 -15.97 -22.93 -5.23
C SER A 298 -17.30 -22.54 -4.58
N LEU A 299 -18.21 -23.49 -4.36
CA LEU A 299 -19.46 -23.23 -3.60
C LEU A 299 -19.24 -23.06 -2.07
N SER A 300 -17.99 -22.79 -1.66
CA SER A 300 -17.66 -22.59 -0.26
C SER A 300 -18.21 -21.24 0.21
N PRO A 301 -18.53 -21.10 1.51
CA PRO A 301 -18.92 -19.80 2.02
C PRO A 301 -17.78 -18.78 1.87
N GLU A 302 -18.11 -17.57 1.45
CA GLU A 302 -17.17 -16.45 1.50
C GLU A 302 -17.16 -15.85 2.91
N SER A 303 -16.00 -15.37 3.36
CA SER A 303 -15.90 -14.75 4.68
C SER A 303 -14.90 -13.60 4.72
N ILE A 304 -15.31 -12.49 5.32
CA ILE A 304 -14.45 -11.35 5.64
C ILE A 304 -14.48 -11.18 7.16
N GLU A 305 -13.31 -11.25 7.79
CA GLU A 305 -13.14 -11.08 9.23
C GLU A 305 -12.12 -9.96 9.47
N LEU A 306 -12.55 -8.88 10.11
CA LEU A 306 -11.72 -7.72 10.43
C LEU A 306 -11.74 -7.48 11.94
N ASN A 307 -10.57 -7.59 12.57
CA ASN A 307 -10.44 -7.45 14.03
C ASN A 307 -10.74 -6.03 14.55
N ALA A 308 -10.67 -5.01 13.68
CA ALA A 308 -10.95 -3.62 14.03
C ALA A 308 -11.39 -2.81 12.80
N LEU A 309 -12.69 -2.81 12.52
CA LEU A 309 -13.28 -1.94 11.50
C LEU A 309 -13.72 -0.62 12.14
N THR A 310 -13.14 0.50 11.70
CA THR A 310 -13.34 1.83 12.30
C THR A 310 -14.77 2.37 12.10
N PRO A 311 -15.24 3.37 12.89
CA PRO A 311 -16.55 3.97 12.68
C PRO A 311 -16.64 4.60 11.29
N GLY A 312 -17.78 4.40 10.62
CA GLY A 312 -17.96 4.90 9.26
C GLY A 312 -19.15 4.28 8.56
N THR A 313 -19.42 4.76 7.35
CA THR A 313 -20.34 4.12 6.41
C THR A 313 -19.56 3.17 5.52
N TYR A 314 -20.06 1.95 5.39
CA TYR A 314 -19.47 0.89 4.61
C TYR A 314 -20.53 0.29 3.70
N TYR A 315 -20.04 -0.36 2.66
CA TYR A 315 -20.83 -1.03 1.65
C TYR A 315 -20.36 -2.47 1.52
N ILE A 316 -21.27 -3.36 1.18
CA ILE A 316 -20.96 -4.74 0.85
C ILE A 316 -21.46 -4.96 -0.56
N ARG A 317 -20.57 -5.35 -1.46
CA ARG A 317 -20.92 -5.80 -2.79
C ARG A 317 -20.87 -7.32 -2.79
N VAL A 318 -22.02 -7.94 -3.01
CA VAL A 318 -22.13 -9.37 -3.34
C VAL A 318 -22.24 -9.45 -4.85
N TYR A 319 -21.32 -10.13 -5.51
CA TYR A 319 -21.26 -10.11 -6.96
C TYR A 319 -21.05 -11.50 -7.56
N GLN A 320 -21.78 -11.75 -8.64
CA GLN A 320 -21.81 -13.02 -9.32
C GLN A 320 -20.48 -13.28 -10.03
N PHE A 321 -19.85 -14.42 -9.76
CA PHE A 321 -18.74 -14.93 -10.56
C PHE A 321 -19.23 -15.87 -11.66
N GLN A 322 -20.17 -16.76 -11.33
CA GLN A 322 -20.78 -17.68 -12.31
C GLN A 322 -22.22 -18.00 -11.92
N GLY A 323 -23.16 -17.90 -12.85
CA GLY A 323 -24.52 -18.45 -12.73
C GLY A 323 -25.39 -17.82 -11.64
N SER A 324 -26.71 -17.96 -11.73
CA SER A 324 -27.63 -17.32 -10.78
C SER A 324 -27.77 -18.14 -9.49
N THR A 325 -27.73 -17.50 -8.33
CA THR A 325 -27.93 -18.18 -7.05
C THR A 325 -28.60 -17.29 -6.00
N ASN A 326 -29.34 -17.94 -5.10
CA ASN A 326 -29.70 -17.33 -3.83
C ASN A 326 -28.49 -17.36 -2.88
N PHE A 327 -28.47 -16.46 -1.92
CA PHE A 327 -27.46 -16.44 -0.86
C PHE A 327 -28.06 -16.02 0.49
N THR A 328 -27.33 -16.34 1.55
CA THR A 328 -27.53 -15.85 2.90
C THR A 328 -26.28 -15.11 3.34
N LEU A 329 -26.41 -13.81 3.58
CA LEU A 329 -25.36 -12.93 4.07
C LEU A 329 -25.56 -12.68 5.56
N ASN A 330 -24.64 -13.16 6.38
CA ASN A 330 -24.61 -12.92 7.82
C ASN A 330 -23.56 -11.87 8.13
N LEU A 331 -23.95 -10.79 8.80
CA LEU A 331 -23.06 -9.74 9.26
C LEU A 331 -23.11 -9.71 10.77
N SER A 332 -21.98 -9.45 11.42
CA SER A 332 -21.97 -9.02 12.80
C SER A 332 -20.85 -8.02 13.04
N ALA A 333 -21.10 -7.08 13.94
CA ALA A 333 -20.07 -6.21 14.45
C ALA A 333 -20.18 -6.24 15.97
N ASN A 334 -19.16 -6.77 16.63
CA ASN A 334 -19.08 -6.72 18.07
C ASN A 334 -18.22 -5.51 18.42
N PRO A 335 -18.78 -4.49 19.11
CA PRO A 335 -17.97 -3.41 19.63
C PRO A 335 -16.81 -4.01 20.40
N THR A 336 -15.58 -3.69 19.99
CA THR A 336 -14.40 -4.19 20.69
C THR A 336 -14.47 -3.68 22.11
N THR A 337 -14.70 -4.58 23.07
CA THR A 337 -14.63 -4.27 24.52
C THR A 337 -13.17 -4.23 24.95
N VAL A 338 -12.38 -3.44 24.24
CA VAL A 338 -11.22 -2.83 24.85
C VAL A 338 -11.80 -1.84 25.85
N SER A 339 -11.65 -2.17 27.14
CA SER A 339 -11.73 -1.23 28.24
C SER A 339 -11.31 0.15 27.74
N ALA A 340 -12.19 1.14 27.90
CA ALA A 340 -11.89 2.55 27.73
C ALA A 340 -10.73 2.99 28.65
N ASN A 341 -9.52 2.60 28.27
CA ASN A 341 -8.25 3.12 28.70
C ASN A 341 -7.56 3.56 27.42
N ASN A 342 -7.90 4.80 27.02
CA ASN A 342 -7.33 5.63 25.96
C ASN A 342 -7.89 5.51 24.53
N VAL A 343 -9.22 5.52 24.40
CA VAL A 343 -9.88 6.29 23.32
C VAL A 343 -10.90 7.28 23.92
N ASP A 344 -10.55 7.89 25.05
CA ASP A 344 -11.24 9.06 25.60
C ASP A 344 -10.47 10.34 25.23
N ASN A 345 -10.32 10.60 23.93
CA ASN A 345 -10.30 11.94 23.34
C ASN A 345 -10.25 11.93 21.81
N VAL A 346 -11.19 11.24 21.14
CA VAL A 346 -11.40 11.45 19.68
C VAL A 346 -12.04 12.81 19.37
N ASN A 347 -12.13 13.70 20.37
CA ASN A 347 -12.36 15.12 20.18
C ASN A 347 -11.06 15.95 20.40
N ASN A 348 -9.88 15.32 20.37
CA ASN A 348 -8.60 16.04 20.43
C ASN A 348 -7.45 15.31 19.70
N LEU A 349 -7.53 15.17 18.37
CA LEU A 349 -6.36 14.98 17.51
C LEU A 349 -5.88 16.34 16.98
N ASP A 350 -5.62 17.28 17.89
CA ASP A 350 -4.88 18.49 17.52
C ASP A 350 -3.47 18.08 17.04
N GLY A 351 -3.28 18.13 15.71
CA GLY A 351 -2.01 18.32 15.01
C GLY A 351 -1.26 17.11 14.44
N PHE A 352 -1.96 16.05 14.03
CA PHE A 352 -1.43 15.25 12.91
C PHE A 352 -1.39 16.13 11.65
N ASP A 353 -0.23 16.26 11.00
CA ASP A 353 -0.07 17.02 9.74
C ASP A 353 0.11 16.05 8.57
N SER A 354 -0.61 16.28 7.46
CA SER A 354 -0.57 15.36 6.31
C SER A 354 0.79 15.30 5.61
N ARG A 355 1.70 16.23 5.90
CA ARG A 355 3.07 16.20 5.37
C ARG A 355 3.99 15.44 6.31
N PHE A 356 3.86 15.66 7.61
CA PHE A 356 4.91 15.28 8.58
C PHE A 356 4.40 14.53 9.82
N GLY A 357 3.15 14.08 9.81
CA GLY A 357 2.53 13.22 10.80
C GLY A 357 2.54 13.81 12.21
N PHE A 358 2.99 13.02 13.20
CA PHE A 358 3.02 13.46 14.60
C PHE A 358 4.19 14.41 14.93
N GLY A 359 5.23 14.45 14.08
CA GLY A 359 6.38 15.34 14.21
C GLY A 359 7.70 14.63 14.52
N LEU A 360 8.71 15.42 14.91
CA LEU A 360 10.07 14.97 15.22
C LEU A 360 10.11 14.23 16.55
N VAL A 361 10.67 13.01 16.56
CA VAL A 361 10.83 12.22 17.78
C VAL A 361 11.74 12.92 18.81
N ASN A 362 11.35 12.86 20.09
CA ASN A 362 12.13 13.39 21.21
C ASN A 362 12.39 12.26 22.23
N ALA A 363 13.60 11.71 22.23
CA ALA A 363 14.00 10.60 23.09
C ALA A 363 13.93 10.96 24.58
N ALA A 364 14.39 12.15 24.96
CA ALA A 364 14.35 12.63 26.33
C ALA A 364 12.92 12.66 26.90
N ALA A 365 11.96 13.15 26.11
CA ALA A 365 10.56 13.22 26.50
C ALA A 365 9.90 11.83 26.47
N ALA A 366 10.12 11.04 25.42
CA ALA A 366 9.53 9.71 25.26
C ALA A 366 9.98 8.75 26.39
N VAL A 367 11.28 8.69 26.67
CA VAL A 367 11.85 7.79 27.68
C VAL A 367 11.51 8.28 29.10
N ALA A 368 11.47 9.59 29.34
CA ALA A 368 10.96 10.12 30.60
C ALA A 368 9.50 9.73 30.84
N LYS A 369 8.66 9.84 29.80
CA LYS A 369 7.24 9.49 29.87
C LYS A 369 7.02 7.99 30.07
N ALA A 370 7.83 7.14 29.44
CA ALA A 370 7.86 5.70 29.70
C ALA A 370 8.10 5.35 31.19
N ARG A 371 8.83 6.23 31.91
CA ARG A 371 9.10 6.13 33.35
C ARG A 371 8.14 6.93 34.23
N ASN A 372 7.06 7.49 33.66
CA ASN A 372 6.17 8.42 34.36
C ASN A 372 6.93 9.58 35.04
N SER A 373 7.93 10.13 34.36
CA SER A 373 8.79 11.21 34.84
C SER A 373 8.67 12.45 33.93
N PRO A 374 8.99 13.66 34.43
CA PRO A 374 9.14 14.84 33.59
C PRO A 374 10.26 14.66 32.56
N THR A 375 10.14 15.31 31.39
CA THR A 375 11.16 15.33 30.34
C THR A 375 12.55 15.57 30.92
N PHE A 376 13.53 14.78 30.50
CA PHE A 376 14.89 14.92 30.98
C PHE A 376 15.48 16.29 30.60
N PRO A 377 16.30 16.89 31.47
CA PRO A 377 16.91 18.18 31.19
C PRO A 377 17.92 18.06 30.04
N ASP A 378 18.03 19.13 29.25
CA ASP A 378 19.03 19.23 28.17
C ASP A 378 20.46 19.00 28.69
N VAL A 379 21.28 18.37 27.86
CA VAL A 379 22.72 18.22 28.09
C VAL A 379 23.50 18.88 26.95
N PRO A 380 24.81 19.13 27.09
CA PRO A 380 25.60 19.65 25.98
C PRO A 380 25.57 18.69 24.78
N ASP A 381 25.25 19.23 23.60
CA ASP A 381 25.30 18.52 22.33
C ASP A 381 26.70 17.92 22.09
N LEU A 382 26.74 16.73 21.49
CA LEU A 382 27.97 16.11 21.01
C LEU A 382 28.59 16.94 19.87
N GLY A 383 27.73 17.47 18.99
CA GLY A 383 28.11 18.29 17.85
C GLY A 383 28.77 17.51 16.70
N GLY A 384 29.15 18.23 15.65
CA GLY A 384 29.82 17.64 14.49
C GLY A 384 28.91 16.69 13.71
N ASP A 385 29.35 15.46 13.53
CA ASP A 385 28.65 14.42 12.75
C ASP A 385 27.58 13.67 13.55
N GLU A 386 27.50 13.92 14.86
CA GLU A 386 26.53 13.34 15.79
C GLU A 386 25.20 14.12 15.87
N TRP A 387 25.02 15.12 15.01
CA TRP A 387 23.88 16.04 15.04
C TRP A 387 22.51 15.38 15.12
N GLY A 388 22.33 14.21 14.48
CA GLY A 388 21.07 13.49 14.51
C GLY A 388 20.70 13.04 15.92
N ARG A 389 21.70 12.56 16.68
CA ARG A 389 21.54 12.09 18.07
C ARG A 389 21.22 13.27 19.00
N ASP A 390 21.86 14.41 18.76
CA ASP A 390 21.57 15.67 19.48
C ASP A 390 20.15 16.16 19.18
N LEU A 391 19.75 16.14 17.91
CA LEU A 391 18.44 16.63 17.47
C LEU A 391 17.28 15.84 18.11
N ILE A 392 17.41 14.51 18.23
CA ILE A 392 16.40 13.67 18.90
C ILE A 392 16.57 13.61 20.41
N LYS A 393 17.55 14.31 21.00
CA LYS A 393 17.78 14.34 22.45
C LYS A 393 18.16 12.98 23.07
N ALA A 394 18.96 12.19 22.35
CA ALA A 394 19.48 10.92 22.86
C ALA A 394 20.52 11.10 24.01
N PRO A 395 21.44 12.09 23.96
CA PRO A 395 22.41 12.32 25.04
C PRO A 395 21.79 12.54 26.43
N GLU A 396 20.63 13.19 26.49
CA GLU A 396 19.86 13.41 27.71
C GLU A 396 19.40 12.10 28.36
N VAL A 397 19.03 11.11 27.53
CA VAL A 397 18.66 9.78 27.99
C VAL A 397 19.87 9.02 28.50
N TRP A 398 21.01 9.09 27.81
CA TRP A 398 22.24 8.45 28.27
C TRP A 398 22.76 9.04 29.58
N ALA A 399 22.52 10.32 29.84
CA ALA A 399 22.84 10.95 31.13
C ALA A 399 22.02 10.35 32.29
N GLN A 400 20.90 9.68 32.00
CA GLN A 400 20.12 8.91 32.97
C GLN A 400 20.61 7.46 33.14
N GLY A 401 21.68 7.06 32.45
CA GLY A 401 22.23 5.70 32.49
C GLY A 401 21.47 4.67 31.63
N LEU A 402 20.58 5.14 30.74
CA LEU A 402 19.85 4.30 29.80
C LEU A 402 20.57 4.33 28.45
N THR A 403 20.93 3.16 27.92
CA THR A 403 21.75 2.98 26.72
C THR A 403 21.27 1.83 25.81
N GLY A 404 20.13 1.21 26.12
CA GLY A 404 19.54 0.10 25.37
C GLY A 404 19.96 -1.30 25.85
N ASP A 405 20.50 -1.42 27.06
CA ASP A 405 20.97 -2.70 27.61
C ASP A 405 19.83 -3.74 27.69
N GLY A 406 20.15 -4.98 27.34
CA GLY A 406 19.20 -6.09 27.34
C GLY A 406 18.18 -6.08 26.20
N ILE A 407 18.24 -5.12 25.26
CA ILE A 407 17.34 -5.06 24.12
C ILE A 407 18.02 -5.60 22.86
N VAL A 408 17.32 -6.47 22.13
CA VAL A 408 17.74 -6.97 20.83
C VAL A 408 16.94 -6.27 19.73
N VAL A 409 17.64 -5.67 18.78
CA VAL A 409 17.10 -5.04 17.57
C VAL A 409 17.50 -5.87 16.38
N ALA A 410 16.52 -6.44 15.68
CA ALA A 410 16.76 -7.09 14.39
C ALA A 410 16.87 -6.03 13.30
N VAL A 411 17.92 -6.11 12.51
CA VAL A 411 18.16 -5.25 11.35
C VAL A 411 18.02 -6.10 10.11
N ILE A 412 16.90 -5.89 9.40
CA ILE A 412 16.58 -6.55 8.14
C ILE A 412 17.08 -5.64 7.02
N ASP A 413 18.21 -6.02 6.39
CA ASP A 413 18.93 -5.15 5.45
C ASP A 413 19.91 -5.96 4.56
N SER A 414 20.99 -5.35 4.07
CA SER A 414 22.04 -5.95 3.25
C SER A 414 23.06 -6.82 4.02
N GLY A 415 22.79 -7.11 5.29
CA GLY A 415 23.73 -7.75 6.20
C GLY A 415 24.52 -6.73 7.02
N ILE A 416 25.44 -7.22 7.85
CA ILE A 416 26.24 -6.39 8.76
C ILE A 416 27.70 -6.84 8.74
N ASP A 417 28.65 -5.90 8.65
CA ASP A 417 30.04 -6.17 9.01
C ASP A 417 30.16 -6.32 10.53
N TYR A 418 29.91 -7.54 11.00
CA TYR A 418 29.99 -7.91 12.42
C TYR A 418 31.43 -7.89 12.97
N ASN A 419 32.45 -7.62 12.13
CA ASN A 419 33.83 -7.39 12.55
C ASN A 419 34.18 -5.90 12.66
N HIS A 420 33.26 -5.00 12.30
CA HIS A 420 33.48 -3.56 12.40
C HIS A 420 33.81 -3.19 13.86
N PRO A 421 34.94 -2.51 14.15
CA PRO A 421 35.39 -2.28 15.52
C PRO A 421 34.35 -1.62 16.40
N ASP A 422 33.54 -0.74 15.83
CA ASP A 422 32.49 0.02 16.52
C ASP A 422 31.20 -0.79 16.77
N LEU A 423 31.01 -1.91 16.07
CA LEU A 423 29.86 -2.81 16.24
C LEU A 423 30.23 -4.06 17.04
N THR A 424 31.51 -4.47 17.02
CA THR A 424 32.00 -5.62 17.79
C THR A 424 31.65 -5.48 19.28
N GLY A 425 31.07 -6.54 19.84
CA GLY A 425 30.54 -6.55 21.21
C GLY A 425 29.05 -6.24 21.30
N ASN A 426 28.47 -5.56 20.30
CA ASN A 426 27.03 -5.30 20.20
C ASN A 426 26.31 -6.16 19.15
N ILE A 427 27.02 -7.02 18.41
CA ILE A 427 26.37 -8.04 17.57
C ILE A 427 25.73 -9.09 18.47
N TRP A 428 24.45 -9.39 18.20
CA TRP A 428 23.70 -10.47 18.81
C TRP A 428 24.31 -11.82 18.43
N SER A 429 24.20 -12.78 19.34
CA SER A 429 24.58 -14.16 19.07
C SER A 429 23.48 -15.11 19.46
N ASN A 430 23.21 -16.11 18.61
CA ASN A 430 22.28 -17.17 18.96
C ASN A 430 22.86 -18.01 20.12
N ASN A 431 22.14 -18.05 21.24
CA ASN A 431 22.56 -18.81 22.41
C ASN A 431 22.42 -20.33 22.19
N GLY A 432 21.56 -20.77 21.27
CA GLY A 432 21.42 -22.17 20.84
C GLY A 432 22.69 -22.71 20.18
N GLU A 433 23.35 -21.85 19.42
CA GLU A 433 24.58 -22.11 18.67
C GLU A 433 25.88 -21.76 19.41
N ASN A 434 25.78 -21.43 20.70
CA ASN A 434 26.94 -21.06 21.50
C ASN A 434 27.57 -22.28 22.21
N GLY A 435 28.90 -22.35 22.24
CA GLY A 435 29.66 -23.37 22.96
C GLY A 435 30.02 -24.59 22.11
N VAL A 436 30.00 -25.77 22.71
CA VAL A 436 30.37 -27.02 22.04
C VAL A 436 29.27 -28.07 22.14
N ASP A 437 29.13 -28.90 21.12
CA ASP A 437 28.22 -30.05 21.08
C ASP A 437 28.72 -31.19 21.99
N ALA A 438 27.92 -32.27 22.09
CA ALA A 438 28.27 -33.45 22.89
C ALA A 438 29.56 -34.16 22.44
N THR A 439 30.06 -33.87 21.24
CA THR A 439 31.30 -34.41 20.66
C THR A 439 32.49 -33.46 20.80
N GLY A 440 32.29 -32.27 21.37
CA GLY A 440 33.30 -31.24 21.55
C GLY A 440 33.53 -30.34 20.32
N ARG A 441 32.66 -30.40 19.30
CA ARG A 441 32.73 -29.50 18.13
C ARG A 441 32.06 -28.17 18.46
N ASN A 442 32.60 -27.07 17.95
CA ASN A 442 32.05 -25.74 18.13
C ASN A 442 30.68 -25.64 17.45
N LYS A 443 29.61 -25.36 18.21
CA LYS A 443 28.24 -25.32 17.69
C LYS A 443 28.08 -24.33 16.54
N ALA A 444 28.66 -23.14 16.69
CA ALA A 444 28.69 -22.09 15.68
C ALA A 444 29.33 -22.47 14.31
N ASN A 445 29.89 -23.67 14.11
CA ASN A 445 30.29 -24.15 12.78
C ASN A 445 30.27 -25.69 12.60
N ASN A 446 29.51 -26.43 13.41
CA ASN A 446 29.56 -27.88 13.38
C ASN A 446 28.71 -28.51 12.25
N GLY A 447 27.99 -27.68 11.48
CA GLY A 447 27.08 -28.05 10.40
C GLY A 447 25.75 -28.61 10.91
N ILE A 448 25.32 -28.23 12.12
CA ILE A 448 24.09 -28.71 12.76
C ILE A 448 23.27 -27.51 13.22
N ASP A 449 21.97 -27.60 13.02
CA ASP A 449 20.99 -26.73 13.68
C ASP A 449 20.80 -27.24 15.12
N ASP A 450 21.55 -26.65 16.06
CA ASP A 450 21.71 -27.14 17.43
C ASP A 450 20.52 -26.79 18.34
N ASP A 451 19.71 -25.79 17.97
CA ASP A 451 18.49 -25.40 18.67
C ASP A 451 17.18 -25.78 17.94
N ASN A 452 17.30 -26.40 16.76
CA ASN A 452 16.21 -26.84 15.90
C ASN A 452 15.29 -25.69 15.46
N ASN A 453 15.86 -24.50 15.23
CA ASN A 453 15.12 -23.33 14.77
C ASN A 453 14.94 -23.30 13.24
N GLY A 454 15.56 -24.24 12.51
CA GLY A 454 15.53 -24.37 11.05
C GLY A 454 16.78 -23.80 10.35
N PHE A 455 17.73 -23.23 11.09
CA PHE A 455 18.87 -22.47 10.56
C PHE A 455 20.19 -23.03 11.10
N VAL A 456 20.95 -23.68 10.22
CA VAL A 456 22.19 -24.38 10.60
C VAL A 456 23.30 -23.39 10.96
N ASP A 457 23.90 -23.53 12.15
CA ASP A 457 25.04 -22.75 12.60
C ASP A 457 24.80 -21.21 12.57
N ASP A 458 23.56 -20.73 12.77
CA ASP A 458 23.11 -19.32 12.68
C ASP A 458 23.58 -18.42 13.84
N PHE A 459 24.80 -18.65 14.33
CA PHE A 459 25.36 -18.04 15.53
C PHE A 459 25.33 -16.51 15.53
N ARG A 460 25.36 -15.84 14.37
CA ARG A 460 25.34 -14.37 14.25
C ARG A 460 24.14 -13.85 13.46
N GLY A 461 23.06 -14.61 13.39
CA GLY A 461 21.93 -14.32 12.50
C GLY A 461 22.05 -15.09 11.19
N TRP A 462 21.32 -14.64 10.17
CA TRP A 462 21.08 -15.43 8.96
C TRP A 462 21.14 -14.61 7.68
N ASP A 463 21.68 -15.22 6.62
CA ASP A 463 21.61 -14.72 5.25
C ASP A 463 20.49 -15.44 4.48
N PHE A 464 19.37 -14.75 4.29
CA PHE A 464 18.24 -15.27 3.51
C PHE A 464 18.48 -15.17 1.99
N VAL A 465 19.43 -14.35 1.54
CA VAL A 465 19.77 -14.22 0.11
C VAL A 465 20.44 -15.51 -0.37
N ASN A 466 21.44 -15.97 0.37
CA ASN A 466 22.22 -17.17 0.04
C ASN A 466 21.74 -18.43 0.79
N ASN A 467 20.86 -18.25 1.78
CA ASN A 467 20.35 -19.29 2.66
C ASN A 467 21.49 -20.00 3.41
N ASP A 468 22.33 -19.21 4.08
CA ASP A 468 23.45 -19.66 4.90
C ASP A 468 23.61 -18.80 6.18
N ASN A 469 24.60 -19.15 6.99
CA ASN A 469 24.85 -18.55 8.30
C ASN A 469 25.81 -17.35 8.28
N ASP A 470 26.08 -16.76 7.12
CA ASP A 470 26.97 -15.60 6.99
C ASP A 470 26.22 -14.33 6.56
N PRO A 471 25.57 -13.60 7.49
CA PRO A 471 24.89 -12.34 7.18
C PRO A 471 25.87 -11.16 7.00
N SER A 472 27.03 -11.38 6.38
CA SER A 472 28.04 -10.34 6.16
C SER A 472 27.56 -9.30 5.15
N ASP A 473 27.91 -8.04 5.39
CA ASP A 473 27.51 -6.94 4.49
C ASP A 473 28.51 -6.77 3.34
N ASP A 474 28.04 -7.04 2.14
CA ASP A 474 28.77 -6.85 0.89
C ASP A 474 28.29 -5.62 0.08
N ASN A 475 27.33 -4.86 0.61
CA ASN A 475 26.83 -3.61 0.04
C ASN A 475 27.42 -2.40 0.78
N ASN A 476 26.90 -2.12 1.99
CA ASN A 476 27.30 -1.10 2.99
C ASN A 476 26.10 -0.60 3.82
N HIS A 477 24.88 -0.73 3.29
CA HIS A 477 23.68 -0.11 3.83
C HIS A 477 23.35 -0.65 5.23
N GLY A 478 23.28 -1.98 5.41
CA GLY A 478 22.94 -2.59 6.69
C GLY A 478 23.96 -2.33 7.79
N THR A 479 25.26 -2.24 7.46
CA THR A 479 26.30 -1.81 8.42
C THR A 479 26.10 -0.36 8.84
N HIS A 480 25.67 0.52 7.93
CA HIS A 480 25.37 1.92 8.23
C HIS A 480 24.18 2.07 9.16
N ILE A 481 23.08 1.37 8.88
CA ILE A 481 21.90 1.30 9.75
C ILE A 481 22.26 0.79 11.14
N SER A 482 23.07 -0.27 11.23
CA SER A 482 23.45 -0.90 12.50
C SER A 482 24.26 0.02 13.40
N GLY A 483 25.15 0.85 12.83
CA GLY A 483 25.89 1.86 13.57
C GLY A 483 24.98 2.91 14.20
N LEU A 484 23.95 3.35 13.49
CA LEU A 484 22.98 4.33 14.00
C LEU A 484 22.16 3.79 15.16
N VAL A 485 21.87 2.49 15.16
CA VAL A 485 21.21 1.84 16.30
C VAL A 485 22.17 1.70 17.48
N ALA A 486 23.33 1.05 17.29
CA ALA A 486 24.13 0.58 18.43
C ALA A 486 25.67 0.60 18.22
N ALA A 487 26.23 1.55 17.46
CA ALA A 487 27.66 1.82 17.56
C ALA A 487 28.04 2.18 19.00
N LYS A 488 29.21 1.70 19.46
CA LYS A 488 29.58 1.76 20.87
C LYS A 488 29.85 3.18 21.33
N ARG A 489 29.47 3.45 22.58
CA ARG A 489 29.83 4.70 23.25
C ARG A 489 31.20 4.60 23.92
N ASP A 490 32.26 4.40 23.14
CA ASP A 490 33.64 4.26 23.64
C ASP A 490 34.57 5.42 23.21
N GLY A 491 34.03 6.41 22.50
CA GLY A 491 34.75 7.60 22.04
C GLY A 491 35.54 7.40 20.75
N VAL A 492 35.38 6.26 20.08
CA VAL A 492 35.88 5.99 18.73
C VAL A 492 34.72 6.05 17.76
N GLY A 493 34.92 6.63 16.56
CA GLY A 493 33.91 6.57 15.52
C GLY A 493 32.66 7.38 15.82
N ILE A 494 31.51 6.68 15.86
CA ILE A 494 30.20 7.26 16.14
C ILE A 494 29.55 6.58 17.35
N THR A 495 28.53 7.21 17.94
CA THR A 495 27.71 6.57 18.98
C THR A 495 26.29 6.33 18.45
N GLY A 496 25.85 5.07 18.49
CA GLY A 496 24.47 4.72 18.16
C GLY A 496 23.48 5.26 19.19
N VAL A 497 22.20 5.39 18.83
CA VAL A 497 21.16 5.89 19.74
C VAL A 497 21.00 5.00 20.99
N ALA A 498 21.13 3.69 20.83
CA ALA A 498 21.09 2.68 21.89
C ALA A 498 22.43 1.90 21.93
N PRO A 499 23.51 2.51 22.44
CA PRO A 499 24.88 2.02 22.25
C PRO A 499 25.23 0.72 23.02
N THR A 500 24.29 0.15 23.78
CA THR A 500 24.46 -1.17 24.41
C THR A 500 23.39 -2.19 23.97
N ALA A 501 22.51 -1.82 23.04
CA ALA A 501 21.59 -2.77 22.43
C ALA A 501 22.36 -3.82 21.61
N LYS A 502 21.76 -5.01 21.47
CA LYS A 502 22.28 -6.06 20.59
C LYS A 502 21.64 -5.97 19.22
N ILE A 503 22.45 -6.04 18.16
CA ILE A 503 21.99 -6.03 16.78
C ILE A 503 21.97 -7.45 16.25
N MET A 504 20.80 -7.93 15.84
CA MET A 504 20.62 -9.20 15.15
C MET A 504 20.70 -8.97 13.63
N PRO A 505 21.80 -9.40 12.97
CA PRO A 505 21.98 -9.27 11.52
C PRO A 505 21.04 -10.22 10.76
N LEU A 506 20.19 -9.67 9.90
CA LEU A 506 19.36 -10.45 8.97
C LEU A 506 19.55 -9.91 7.57
N LYS A 507 20.30 -10.65 6.75
CA LYS A 507 20.61 -10.26 5.38
C LYS A 507 19.51 -10.74 4.44
N ILE A 508 18.84 -9.79 3.81
CA ILE A 508 17.81 -10.05 2.79
C ILE A 508 18.06 -9.30 1.48
N LEU A 509 18.96 -8.32 1.49
CA LEU A 509 19.39 -7.59 0.30
C LEU A 509 20.74 -8.12 -0.18
N ASP A 510 20.84 -8.34 -1.49
CA ASP A 510 22.08 -8.71 -2.15
C ASP A 510 23.05 -7.51 -2.27
N ARG A 511 24.21 -7.74 -2.88
CA ARG A 511 25.21 -6.69 -3.13
C ARG A 511 24.67 -5.48 -3.89
N GLY A 512 23.69 -5.68 -4.77
CA GLY A 512 23.04 -4.62 -5.54
C GLY A 512 21.99 -3.84 -4.74
N GLY A 513 21.64 -4.30 -3.54
CA GLY A 513 20.56 -3.74 -2.74
C GLY A 513 19.19 -4.30 -3.10
N PHE A 514 19.13 -5.43 -3.82
CA PHE A 514 17.87 -6.07 -4.20
C PHE A 514 17.53 -7.21 -3.25
N GLY A 515 16.26 -7.32 -2.87
CA GLY A 515 15.76 -8.39 -2.01
C GLY A 515 14.40 -8.90 -2.46
N LYS A 516 13.84 -9.85 -1.70
CA LYS A 516 12.52 -10.44 -1.94
C LYS A 516 11.67 -10.27 -0.69
N ILE A 517 10.40 -9.90 -0.87
CA ILE A 517 9.43 -9.77 0.24
C ILE A 517 9.32 -11.06 1.06
N ARG A 518 9.40 -12.23 0.43
CA ARG A 518 9.42 -13.52 1.13
C ARG A 518 10.58 -13.62 2.14
N ASP A 519 11.75 -13.12 1.79
CA ASP A 519 12.95 -13.20 2.62
C ASP A 519 12.83 -12.20 3.79
N GLU A 520 12.18 -11.05 3.59
CA GLU A 520 11.76 -10.15 4.66
C GLU A 520 10.77 -10.81 5.63
N ILE A 521 9.70 -11.43 5.14
CA ILE A 521 8.71 -12.14 5.98
C ILE A 521 9.40 -13.22 6.83
N ASN A 522 10.30 -13.98 6.22
CA ASN A 522 11.09 -14.99 6.93
C ASN A 522 12.02 -14.37 7.97
N ALA A 523 12.65 -13.24 7.66
CA ALA A 523 13.49 -12.50 8.59
C ALA A 523 12.69 -11.93 9.77
N ILE A 524 11.47 -11.40 9.56
CA ILE A 524 10.60 -10.94 10.65
C ILE A 524 10.23 -12.13 11.56
N ASN A 525 9.85 -13.27 10.98
CA ASN A 525 9.57 -14.49 11.75
C ASN A 525 10.78 -14.97 12.55
N TYR A 526 11.97 -14.99 11.93
CA TYR A 526 13.23 -15.33 12.59
C TYR A 526 13.51 -14.39 13.76
N ALA A 527 13.37 -13.08 13.56
CA ALA A 527 13.60 -12.07 14.58
C ALA A 527 12.70 -12.28 15.80
N VAL A 528 11.41 -12.52 15.55
CA VAL A 528 10.42 -12.79 16.59
C VAL A 528 10.74 -14.08 17.34
N ALA A 529 11.09 -15.16 16.63
CA ALA A 529 11.44 -16.45 17.23
C ALA A 529 12.70 -16.36 18.11
N ASN A 530 13.69 -15.56 17.68
CA ASN A 530 14.97 -15.39 18.35
C ASN A 530 15.01 -14.22 19.34
N GLY A 531 13.84 -13.70 19.74
CA GLY A 531 13.71 -12.81 20.88
C GLY A 531 14.02 -11.34 20.62
N ALA A 532 14.02 -10.88 19.36
CA ALA A 532 14.05 -9.46 19.04
C ALA A 532 12.84 -8.75 19.65
N LYS A 533 13.04 -7.51 20.11
CA LYS A 533 11.95 -6.63 20.58
C LYS A 533 11.57 -5.57 19.57
N ILE A 534 12.48 -5.31 18.64
CA ILE A 534 12.35 -4.27 17.63
C ILE A 534 12.86 -4.86 16.32
N VAL A 535 12.12 -4.64 15.24
CA VAL A 535 12.53 -4.97 13.88
C VAL A 535 12.65 -3.67 13.10
N ASN A 536 13.87 -3.38 12.66
CA ASN A 536 14.20 -2.23 11.83
C ASN A 536 14.18 -2.66 10.36
N VAL A 537 13.26 -2.11 9.59
CA VAL A 537 13.10 -2.34 8.16
C VAL A 537 13.44 -1.05 7.41
N SER A 538 14.63 -0.99 6.82
CA SER A 538 15.14 0.23 6.14
C SER A 538 15.06 0.14 4.62
N LEU A 539 13.98 -0.47 4.15
CA LEU A 539 13.61 -0.71 2.76
C LEU A 539 12.11 -0.45 2.57
N GLY A 540 11.64 -0.43 1.32
CA GLY A 540 10.23 -0.34 1.02
C GLY A 540 9.92 -0.60 -0.46
N GLY A 541 8.65 -0.82 -0.75
CA GLY A 541 8.11 -1.07 -2.09
C GLY A 541 6.71 -0.49 -2.26
N LEU A 542 6.21 -0.44 -3.49
CA LEU A 542 4.91 0.16 -3.81
C LEU A 542 3.75 -0.82 -3.73
N GLN A 543 4.04 -2.13 -3.67
CA GLN A 543 3.05 -3.20 -3.71
C GLN A 543 2.58 -3.57 -2.30
N LEU A 544 1.28 -3.73 -2.15
CA LEU A 544 0.67 -4.34 -0.97
C LEU A 544 1.04 -5.84 -0.94
N ASN A 545 1.39 -6.35 0.23
CA ASN A 545 1.56 -7.77 0.45
C ASN A 545 0.88 -8.18 1.77
N ASP A 546 -0.15 -9.02 1.68
CA ASP A 546 -0.93 -9.42 2.85
C ASP A 546 -0.15 -10.30 3.82
N ASP A 547 0.78 -11.13 3.34
CA ASP A 547 1.64 -11.94 4.20
C ASP A 547 2.62 -11.07 5.00
N GLU A 548 3.13 -10.00 4.40
CA GLU A 548 3.94 -8.97 5.05
C GLU A 548 3.14 -8.25 6.14
N LEU A 549 1.91 -7.83 5.84
CA LEU A 549 1.01 -7.25 6.84
C LEU A 549 0.72 -8.24 7.98
N ASN A 550 0.41 -9.49 7.66
CA ASN A 550 0.06 -10.53 8.64
C ASN A 550 1.23 -10.91 9.54
N VAL A 551 2.47 -10.95 9.00
CA VAL A 551 3.65 -11.21 9.84
C VAL A 551 3.93 -10.03 10.78
N ILE A 552 3.71 -8.78 10.33
CA ILE A 552 3.86 -7.59 11.18
C ILE A 552 2.79 -7.55 12.27
N ARG A 553 1.51 -7.85 11.95
CA ARG A 553 0.44 -8.03 12.94
C ARG A 553 0.81 -9.09 13.98
N SER A 554 1.34 -10.22 13.52
CA SER A 554 1.75 -11.33 14.38
C SER A 554 2.94 -10.95 15.29
N ALA A 555 3.86 -10.13 14.80
CA ALA A 555 4.96 -9.58 15.59
C ALA A 555 4.44 -8.61 16.67
N GLU A 556 3.57 -7.65 16.31
CA GLU A 556 2.97 -6.72 17.26
C GLU A 556 2.14 -7.42 18.33
N ALA A 557 1.36 -8.44 17.97
CA ALA A 557 0.58 -9.25 18.92
C ALA A 557 1.48 -9.95 19.96
N LYS A 558 2.74 -10.21 19.64
CA LYS A 558 3.75 -10.78 20.56
C LYS A 558 4.56 -9.70 21.30
N GLY A 559 4.23 -8.42 21.11
CA GLY A 559 4.90 -7.29 21.74
C GLY A 559 6.17 -6.81 21.05
N ILE A 560 6.37 -7.16 19.77
CA ILE A 560 7.50 -6.70 18.95
C ILE A 560 7.04 -5.54 18.07
N ILE A 561 7.85 -4.48 17.94
CA ILE A 561 7.53 -3.35 17.07
C ILE A 561 8.32 -3.44 15.77
N VAL A 562 7.63 -3.31 14.64
CA VAL A 562 8.23 -3.15 13.31
C VAL A 562 8.24 -1.68 12.93
N ILE A 563 9.37 -1.18 12.44
CA ILE A 563 9.59 0.21 12.10
C ILE A 563 10.13 0.27 10.67
N SER A 564 9.48 1.07 9.83
CA SER A 564 9.67 1.04 8.39
C SER A 564 9.93 2.43 7.81
N ALA A 565 10.79 2.48 6.80
CA ALA A 565 11.13 3.71 6.09
C ALA A 565 9.93 4.21 5.27
N ALA A 566 9.62 5.50 5.35
CA ALA A 566 8.47 6.09 4.62
C ALA A 566 8.63 6.05 3.10
N GLY A 567 9.86 6.02 2.59
CA GLY A 567 10.21 6.05 1.17
C GLY A 567 10.79 7.41 0.74
N ASN A 568 11.55 7.41 -0.36
CA ASN A 568 12.41 8.52 -0.78
C ASN A 568 11.98 9.16 -2.11
N ASN A 569 10.70 9.08 -2.46
CA ASN A 569 10.17 9.49 -3.78
C ASN A 569 9.44 10.84 -3.76
N ALA A 570 9.48 11.57 -2.63
CA ALA A 570 8.67 12.78 -2.38
C ALA A 570 7.15 12.54 -2.58
N SER A 571 6.70 11.30 -2.45
CA SER A 571 5.30 10.90 -2.66
C SER A 571 4.37 11.55 -1.64
N PRO A 572 3.09 11.78 -1.98
CA PRO A 572 2.11 12.36 -1.06
C PRO A 572 1.74 11.43 0.11
N GLN A 573 2.16 10.16 0.07
CA GLN A 573 1.93 9.15 1.09
C GLN A 573 3.12 8.18 1.14
N VAL A 574 3.21 7.38 2.21
CA VAL A 574 4.28 6.40 2.44
C VAL A 574 4.19 5.16 1.54
N ASP A 575 5.31 4.46 1.38
CA ASP A 575 5.45 3.16 0.70
C ASP A 575 5.18 1.99 1.67
N TYR A 576 5.02 0.76 1.19
CA TYR A 576 4.96 -0.43 2.04
C TYR A 576 6.37 -0.88 2.46
N PRO A 577 6.56 -1.45 3.66
CA PRO A 577 5.56 -1.74 4.69
C PRO A 577 5.13 -0.54 5.55
N ALA A 578 5.74 0.64 5.39
CA ALA A 578 5.40 1.81 6.23
C ALA A 578 3.93 2.24 6.12
N ARG A 579 3.25 1.97 5.00
CA ARG A 579 1.82 2.24 4.82
C ARG A 579 0.92 1.44 5.75
N PHE A 580 1.40 0.30 6.27
CA PHE A 580 0.68 -0.46 7.29
C PHE A 580 0.57 0.27 8.64
N ALA A 581 1.29 1.38 8.84
CA ALA A 581 1.26 2.16 10.07
C ALA A 581 -0.11 2.76 10.42
N ASN A 582 -1.10 2.69 9.53
CA ASN A 582 -2.51 2.95 9.84
C ASN A 582 -3.10 1.90 10.81
N GLU A 583 -2.49 0.71 10.85
CA GLU A 583 -2.91 -0.42 11.68
C GLU A 583 -1.77 -0.91 12.59
N VAL A 584 -0.63 -1.27 12.01
CA VAL A 584 0.52 -1.91 12.66
C VAL A 584 1.84 -1.30 12.24
N GLY A 585 2.84 -1.36 13.11
CA GLY A 585 4.15 -0.80 12.86
C GLY A 585 4.20 0.73 12.97
N ILE A 586 5.34 1.27 12.56
CA ILE A 586 5.66 2.71 12.60
C ILE A 586 6.29 3.13 11.28
N ALA A 587 5.79 4.21 10.68
CA ALA A 587 6.36 4.85 9.49
C ALA A 587 7.32 5.99 9.88
N VAL A 588 8.48 6.06 9.23
CA VAL A 588 9.52 7.05 9.57
C VAL A 588 9.98 7.87 8.38
N ALA A 589 9.81 9.19 8.52
CA ALA A 589 10.23 10.22 7.57
C ALA A 589 11.59 10.80 7.91
N SER A 590 12.19 11.47 6.93
CA SER A 590 13.48 12.13 7.07
C SER A 590 13.37 13.63 7.34
N ILE A 591 14.22 14.13 8.24
CA ILE A 591 14.52 15.56 8.44
C ILE A 591 16.00 15.85 8.23
N GLN A 592 16.28 17.08 7.85
CA GLN A 592 17.61 17.64 7.64
C GLN A 592 18.20 18.20 8.94
N ARG A 593 19.52 18.43 8.94
CA ARG A 593 20.25 19.03 10.07
C ARG A 593 19.71 20.41 10.49
N ASN A 594 19.19 21.17 9.53
CA ASN A 594 18.61 22.50 9.77
C ASN A 594 17.13 22.46 10.18
N GLN A 595 16.60 21.29 10.56
CA GLN A 595 15.20 21.05 10.91
C GLN A 595 14.20 21.22 9.75
N GLN A 596 14.67 21.29 8.51
CA GLN A 596 13.78 21.27 7.34
C GLN A 596 13.36 19.83 7.03
N PHE A 597 12.08 19.61 6.71
CA PHE A 597 11.63 18.33 6.18
C PHE A 597 12.44 17.96 4.92
N SER A 598 12.90 16.72 4.82
CA SER A 598 13.71 16.31 3.66
C SER A 598 12.83 16.21 2.42
N GLU A 599 13.18 16.93 1.35
CA GLU A 599 12.32 17.06 0.17
C GLU A 599 12.04 15.72 -0.52
N PHE A 600 12.99 14.78 -0.46
CA PHE A 600 12.82 13.43 -0.98
C PHE A 600 11.90 12.54 -0.13
N SER A 601 11.64 12.89 1.13
CA SER A 601 10.88 12.01 2.04
C SER A 601 9.42 11.96 1.63
N ASN A 602 8.88 10.74 1.50
CA ASN A 602 7.45 10.54 1.31
C ASN A 602 6.68 11.10 2.53
N ARG A 603 5.53 11.71 2.26
CA ARG A 603 4.70 12.41 3.26
C ARG A 603 3.79 11.44 4.01
N ALA A 604 3.21 11.91 5.12
CA ALA A 604 2.32 11.11 5.95
C ALA A 604 1.01 10.73 5.24
N GLY A 605 0.51 11.58 4.33
CA GLY A 605 -0.78 11.41 3.68
C GLY A 605 -1.92 12.00 4.51
N THR A 606 -3.15 11.91 3.99
CA THR A 606 -4.34 12.46 4.66
C THR A 606 -4.90 11.54 5.74
N GLU A 607 -4.54 10.25 5.70
CA GLU A 607 -4.91 9.28 6.73
C GLU A 607 -4.03 9.44 7.97
N VAL A 608 -4.64 9.32 9.16
CA VAL A 608 -3.89 9.33 10.41
C VAL A 608 -3.23 7.97 10.60
N ILE A 609 -1.91 7.94 10.46
CA ILE A 609 -1.08 6.74 10.64
C ILE A 609 0.00 7.00 11.69
N ASN A 610 0.63 5.95 12.23
CA ASN A 610 1.76 6.07 13.17
C ASN A 610 3.04 6.55 12.46
N TYR A 611 3.02 7.82 12.04
CA TYR A 611 4.07 8.48 11.26
C TYR A 611 4.85 9.48 12.11
N PHE A 612 6.17 9.31 12.13
CA PHE A 612 7.10 10.16 12.87
C PHE A 612 8.26 10.58 11.99
N ILE A 613 8.95 11.63 12.40
CA ILE A 613 10.12 12.14 11.72
C ILE A 613 11.37 11.88 12.56
N ALA A 614 12.46 11.52 11.90
CA ALA A 614 13.77 11.40 12.51
C ALA A 614 14.88 11.87 11.55
N PRO A 615 16.11 12.11 12.06
CA PRO A 615 17.24 12.55 11.24
C PRO A 615 17.55 11.59 10.10
N GLY A 616 17.48 12.08 8.85
CA GLY A 616 17.78 11.26 7.67
C GLY A 616 18.55 11.98 6.56
N GLY A 617 18.87 13.28 6.72
CA GLY A 617 19.76 14.01 5.79
C GLY A 617 19.03 14.83 4.74
N ASP A 618 19.79 15.52 3.88
CA ASP A 618 19.25 16.43 2.85
C ASP A 618 19.13 15.81 1.45
N GLY A 619 19.77 14.65 1.23
CA GLY A 619 19.61 13.89 -0.02
C GLY A 619 20.41 14.45 -1.19
N GLY A 620 21.28 15.43 -0.93
CA GLY A 620 22.16 16.05 -1.90
C GLY A 620 23.45 15.26 -2.12
N ARG A 621 24.59 15.94 -2.01
CA ARG A 621 25.89 15.27 -2.06
C ARG A 621 26.18 14.74 -0.66
N ALA A 622 26.61 13.48 -0.57
CA ALA A 622 27.05 12.85 0.67
C ALA A 622 28.09 13.72 1.41
N ASP A 623 27.62 14.50 2.38
CA ASP A 623 28.41 15.47 3.13
C ASP A 623 27.86 15.66 4.55
N SER A 624 28.35 16.67 5.27
CA SER A 624 27.93 16.92 6.64
C SER A 624 26.44 17.27 6.83
N GLY A 625 25.68 17.55 5.76
CA GLY A 625 24.22 17.67 5.83
C GLY A 625 23.51 16.34 6.12
N ASP A 626 24.20 15.24 5.85
CA ASP A 626 23.67 13.87 5.90
C ASP A 626 24.08 13.12 7.17
N ILE A 627 23.73 11.83 7.23
CA ILE A 627 23.90 10.99 8.41
C ILE A 627 25.20 10.20 8.30
N TYR A 628 26.14 10.47 9.21
CA TYR A 628 27.41 9.76 9.32
C TYR A 628 27.26 8.48 10.16
N SER A 629 27.69 7.35 9.61
CA SER A 629 27.69 6.05 10.30
C SER A 629 28.72 5.07 9.73
N THR A 630 28.81 3.90 10.35
CA THR A 630 29.72 2.80 10.01
C THR A 630 29.49 2.25 8.61
N VAL A 631 30.54 1.80 7.93
CA VAL A 631 30.44 1.01 6.69
C VAL A 631 31.40 -0.18 6.75
N PRO A 632 31.21 -1.24 5.94
CA PRO A 632 32.06 -2.42 6.00
C PRO A 632 33.54 -2.08 5.81
N LEU A 633 34.41 -2.79 6.54
CA LEU A 633 35.87 -2.66 6.41
C LEU A 633 36.39 -3.07 5.02
N SER A 634 35.58 -3.79 4.25
CA SER A 634 35.87 -4.13 2.85
C SER A 634 35.79 -2.92 1.91
N VAL A 635 35.11 -1.84 2.33
CA VAL A 635 35.02 -0.58 1.58
C VAL A 635 36.33 0.20 1.73
N PRO A 636 37.05 0.52 0.63
CA PRO A 636 38.29 1.27 0.71
C PRO A 636 38.11 2.66 1.37
N GLY A 637 39.00 3.00 2.30
CA GLY A 637 39.07 4.32 2.93
C GLY A 637 38.73 4.30 4.41
N ILE A 638 38.09 5.38 4.89
CA ILE A 638 37.66 5.52 6.30
C ILE A 638 36.47 4.58 6.54
N PRO A 639 36.36 3.89 7.68
CA PRO A 639 35.28 2.92 7.94
C PRO A 639 33.93 3.57 8.30
N TYR A 640 33.70 4.80 7.83
CA TYR A 640 32.49 5.58 8.08
C TYR A 640 32.14 6.45 6.86
N ARG A 641 30.85 6.65 6.58
CA ARG A 641 30.36 7.44 5.43
C ARG A 641 29.07 8.19 5.77
N TYR A 642 28.80 9.23 4.99
CA TYR A 642 27.53 9.95 5.01
C TYR A 642 26.54 9.31 4.04
N PHE A 643 25.33 9.00 4.51
CA PHE A 643 24.19 8.61 3.67
C PHE A 643 22.96 9.45 4.03
N ALA A 644 22.06 9.57 3.06
CA ALA A 644 20.78 10.25 3.19
C ALA A 644 19.64 9.32 2.79
N GLY A 645 18.50 9.45 3.47
CA GLY A 645 17.31 8.68 3.18
C GLY A 645 16.45 8.46 4.42
N THR A 646 15.18 8.10 4.20
CA THR A 646 14.31 7.61 5.28
C THR A 646 14.88 6.37 5.95
N SER A 647 15.68 5.57 5.23
CA SER A 647 16.45 4.45 5.77
C SER A 647 17.38 4.87 6.93
N MET A 648 18.01 6.04 6.87
CA MET A 648 18.83 6.56 7.98
C MET A 648 17.98 7.11 9.14
N ALA A 649 16.71 7.44 8.91
CA ALA A 649 15.80 7.93 9.93
C ALA A 649 15.22 6.81 10.81
N VAL A 650 14.87 5.65 10.23
CA VAL A 650 14.35 4.47 10.94
C VAL A 650 15.20 4.05 12.16
N PRO A 651 16.53 3.87 12.07
CA PRO A 651 17.34 3.37 13.18
C PRO A 651 17.38 4.34 14.37
N HIS A 652 17.13 5.63 14.15
CA HIS A 652 17.01 6.58 15.25
C HIS A 652 15.78 6.25 16.12
N ILE A 653 14.63 5.97 15.50
CA ILE A 653 13.42 5.58 16.23
C ILE A 653 13.58 4.18 16.85
N ALA A 654 14.21 3.24 16.15
CA ALA A 654 14.54 1.93 16.71
C ALA A 654 15.36 2.06 18.00
N GLY A 655 16.38 2.91 18.00
CA GLY A 655 17.18 3.20 19.20
C GLY A 655 16.36 3.87 20.31
N VAL A 656 15.50 4.84 20.00
CA VAL A 656 14.63 5.47 21.01
C VAL A 656 13.72 4.44 21.67
N ILE A 657 13.12 3.54 20.89
CA ILE A 657 12.26 2.48 21.43
C ILE A 657 13.07 1.50 22.28
N ALA A 658 14.32 1.19 21.92
CA ALA A 658 15.20 0.38 22.76
C ALA A 658 15.47 1.05 24.12
N LEU A 659 15.69 2.37 24.13
CA LEU A 659 15.84 3.14 25.38
C LEU A 659 14.54 3.15 26.19
N MET A 660 13.37 3.27 25.54
CA MET A 660 12.06 3.20 26.20
C MET A 660 11.82 1.84 26.84
N LEU A 661 12.13 0.75 26.14
CA LEU A 661 11.98 -0.62 26.64
C LEU A 661 12.96 -0.96 27.75
N GLN A 662 14.19 -0.44 27.71
CA GLN A 662 15.10 -0.56 28.86
C GLN A 662 14.54 0.18 30.09
N ALA A 663 13.95 1.36 29.87
CA ALA A 663 13.39 2.18 30.93
C ALA A 663 12.10 1.58 31.53
N ASN A 664 11.28 0.93 30.69
CA ASN A 664 10.08 0.21 31.10
C ASN A 664 9.85 -1.00 30.17
N PRO A 665 10.27 -2.21 30.60
CA PRO A 665 10.22 -3.41 29.76
C PRO A 665 8.80 -3.97 29.54
N ASN A 666 7.79 -3.42 30.23
CA ASN A 666 6.40 -3.88 30.14
C ASN A 666 5.57 -3.06 29.13
N LEU A 667 6.16 -2.08 28.47
CA LEU A 667 5.43 -1.27 27.48
C LEU A 667 4.95 -2.16 26.33
N THR A 668 3.67 -2.02 26.01
CA THR A 668 3.07 -2.61 24.82
C THR A 668 3.40 -1.79 23.56
N PRO A 669 3.32 -2.38 22.35
CA PRO A 669 3.44 -1.63 21.10
C PRO A 669 2.53 -0.41 21.02
N ALA A 670 1.27 -0.54 21.46
CA ALA A 670 0.32 0.57 21.49
C ALA A 670 0.76 1.71 22.43
N GLU A 671 1.28 1.39 23.63
CA GLU A 671 1.78 2.40 24.55
C GLU A 671 3.01 3.11 24.02
N ILE A 672 3.91 2.39 23.33
CA ILE A 672 5.09 2.99 22.69
C ILE A 672 4.67 3.98 21.61
N LYS A 673 3.80 3.57 20.67
CA LYS A 673 3.26 4.43 19.61
C LYS A 673 2.59 5.69 20.19
N ARG A 674 1.77 5.52 21.23
CA ARG A 674 1.12 6.64 21.93
C ARG A 674 2.12 7.58 22.60
N ILE A 675 3.10 7.06 23.33
CA ILE A 675 4.11 7.89 24.01
C ILE A 675 4.91 8.70 22.97
N LEU A 676 5.31 8.08 21.87
CA LEU A 676 5.98 8.78 20.76
C LEU A 676 5.10 9.91 20.21
N ALA A 677 3.82 9.65 19.93
CA ALA A 677 2.88 10.67 19.43
C ALA A 677 2.67 11.85 20.39
N GLU A 678 2.58 11.57 21.69
CA GLU A 678 2.39 12.59 22.72
C GLU A 678 3.65 13.41 23.04
N THR A 679 4.82 12.94 22.60
CA THR A 679 6.12 13.58 22.92
C THR A 679 6.88 14.10 21.71
N ALA A 680 6.41 13.79 20.50
CA ALA A 680 6.96 14.32 19.27
C ALA A 680 6.81 15.85 19.21
N ASN A 681 7.84 16.52 18.68
CA ASN A 681 7.87 17.97 18.54
C ASN A 681 7.53 18.38 17.10
N ARG A 682 6.55 19.28 16.97
CA ARG A 682 6.08 19.80 15.68
C ARG A 682 6.57 21.21 15.38
N SER A 683 6.89 22.00 16.41
CA SER A 683 7.34 23.39 16.22
C SER A 683 8.73 23.48 15.60
N ASP A 684 9.49 22.39 15.70
CA ASP A 684 10.87 22.28 15.28
C ASP A 684 10.98 21.72 13.86
N ILE A 685 9.91 21.81 13.06
CA ILE A 685 9.91 21.37 11.67
C ILE A 685 9.70 22.59 10.77
N ARG A 686 10.66 22.82 9.88
CA ARG A 686 10.60 23.84 8.83
C ARG A 686 10.15 23.19 7.53
N ILE A 687 9.38 23.95 6.76
CA ILE A 687 8.75 23.51 5.50
C ILE A 687 9.28 24.36 4.37
#